data_AF-A0AAN5DDQ6-F1
#
_entry.id   AF-A0AAN5DDQ6-F1
#
_cell.length_a   1.000
_cell.length_b   1.000
_cell.length_c   1.000
_cell.angle_alpha   90.00
_cell.angle_beta   90.00
_cell.angle_gamma   90.00
#
_symmetry.space_group_name_H-M   'P 1'
#
loop_
_entity.id
_entity.type
_entity.pdbx_description
1 polymer ?
#
loop_
_entity_poly.entity_id
_entity_poly.type
_entity_poly.pdbx_seq_one_letter_code
_entity_poly.pdbx_strand_id
1 'polypeptide(L)'
;MRSLRLLLLLFFTSGVAADENAFTIPLYGEELKGFITIENVVDDQYVVSFKMDEMPADTRLSLHMAAAPYDSGVMPENCRRARKSPHIFRDRPVQDTTIEGTSLSGHTLLLGTPEKIYACTTVILGNQPLMAASFHEDPIQGPIHIIRLKDNVRILPDLKYIPHYDGAIGVEFIDWAFVESCENAQNANQNAVGMELGIDSRATLTIETGVNISLFNFQIFRNGKPFACSPISNVERRSIKAGGLKLVQPHYYVAARNVGEKLDQLKIREDCLDVATETPHSPFHDYFPTVSIFGPDTIMFKSVVLNTTCHALRPTFPLPSATASFFHPTVGRLVLVDTDDRIILTGNLRSLTDKDAARATVQISPKAAPSGECPLYLDDCTDCFTVPDAAVIVGKDDEAVSLIGVLPYFKLSEMKSVIVDLQWTEEPFRVCANLSYLPGGAFQASLAARRYTPVSSKTMATVVVLEYPANEYSEVVVNKRAEISSVEAHARPVDMAVTSGPPCGDQNIGPKARSPQWLQIIDAGIKHGKNTSTYVVDDLLISGPNSLLGTSLLLSHDNDYYCGTFRFPQETNRLVARIDGELQGYVLLSQYAMSGDIPTEVAYSISRANSTETEFLQWEIVSTKNETCEDADVFNPFELPPEECSDEKPMQCAIGDLSSKAGDISTGKRQHLSVINLPVSGIRTVSDKMVRLSSTNTNETIGCYRLVPMEDASFTWMVYSNQSLSSLQSLMAHRLHLEPFQIAIDYNRELVGGRCSSYRVTVLESNERLADILFIFDVENKKFREDAELVCGEKEAETSVATTVAPTTTATETTKMTTSASTVSFPTTKSSNSSSTVLPTTTEQSAKSSRAQTICISLFLLWSLNW
;
A
#
# COMPACT_ATOMS: atom_id res chain seq x y z
N MET A 1 7.11 -24.81 -43.82
CA MET A 1 7.76 -25.91 -43.07
C MET A 1 9.22 -25.55 -42.83
N ARG A 2 9.78 -25.96 -41.67
CA ARG A 2 11.21 -26.17 -41.34
C ARG A 2 12.23 -25.13 -41.87
N SER A 3 12.71 -24.21 -41.03
CA SER A 3 13.68 -24.39 -39.93
C SER A 3 15.12 -24.13 -40.39
N LEU A 4 15.57 -22.89 -40.22
CA LEU A 4 16.98 -22.53 -40.22
C LEU A 4 17.47 -22.54 -38.76
N ARG A 5 18.24 -23.55 -38.37
CA ARG A 5 18.99 -23.54 -37.09
C ARG A 5 20.31 -22.80 -37.33
N LEU A 6 20.42 -21.57 -36.84
CA LEU A 6 21.73 -20.96 -36.57
C LEU A 6 21.81 -20.64 -35.08
N LEU A 7 22.77 -21.27 -34.40
CA LEU A 7 22.96 -21.18 -32.96
C LEU A 7 23.65 -19.85 -32.62
N LEU A 8 22.88 -18.79 -32.39
CA LEU A 8 23.46 -17.53 -31.92
C LEU A 8 23.70 -17.64 -30.41
N LEU A 9 24.98 -17.72 -30.02
CA LEU A 9 25.43 -17.60 -28.63
C LEU A 9 25.09 -16.20 -28.11
N LEU A 10 23.95 -16.07 -27.42
CA LEU A 10 23.67 -14.93 -26.56
C LEU A 10 24.60 -15.02 -25.35
N PHE A 11 25.69 -14.27 -25.40
CA PHE A 11 26.42 -13.88 -24.20
C PHE A 11 25.48 -13.08 -23.30
N PHE A 12 24.90 -13.75 -22.31
CA PHE A 12 24.41 -13.09 -21.12
C PHE A 12 25.62 -12.53 -20.37
N THR A 13 26.04 -11.31 -20.73
CA THR A 13 26.74 -10.47 -19.77
C THR A 13 25.71 -10.04 -18.74
N SER A 14 25.52 -10.87 -17.72
CA SER A 14 25.05 -10.36 -16.44
C SER A 14 25.92 -9.17 -16.08
N GLY A 15 25.29 -8.03 -15.78
CA GLY A 15 25.98 -6.92 -15.15
C GLY A 15 26.38 -7.36 -13.76
N VAL A 16 27.54 -8.02 -13.64
CA VAL A 16 28.20 -8.23 -12.36
C VAL A 16 28.40 -6.84 -11.78
N ALA A 17 27.69 -6.54 -10.69
CA ALA A 17 27.92 -5.32 -9.94
C ALA A 17 29.41 -5.27 -9.62
N ALA A 18 30.06 -4.12 -9.85
CA ALA A 18 31.49 -3.99 -9.59
C ALA A 18 31.77 -4.42 -8.16
N ASP A 19 32.62 -5.44 -8.02
CA ASP A 19 32.95 -6.01 -6.73
C ASP A 19 33.70 -4.94 -5.92
N GLU A 20 33.08 -4.44 -4.85
CA GLU A 20 33.72 -3.47 -3.96
C GLU A 20 34.75 -4.22 -3.12
N ASN A 21 35.95 -4.39 -3.69
CA ASN A 21 37.08 -5.09 -3.06
C ASN A 21 37.38 -4.59 -1.63
N ALA A 22 36.99 -3.37 -1.28
CA ALA A 22 37.06 -2.84 0.07
C ALA A 22 35.69 -2.33 0.53
N PHE A 23 35.29 -2.68 1.76
CA PHE A 23 34.08 -2.15 2.40
C PHE A 23 34.36 -1.73 3.84
N THR A 24 33.57 -0.76 4.33
CA THR A 24 33.77 -0.17 5.66
C THR A 24 32.68 -0.63 6.63
N ILE A 25 33.07 -1.08 7.82
CA ILE A 25 32.19 -1.39 8.95
C ILE A 25 32.37 -0.31 10.02
N PRO A 26 31.30 0.28 10.58
CA PRO A 26 31.41 1.09 11.78
C PRO A 26 31.73 0.21 12.99
N LEU A 27 32.46 0.81 13.93
CA LEU A 27 32.87 0.21 15.18
C LEU A 27 32.21 0.98 16.33
N TYR A 28 31.56 0.25 17.24
CA TYR A 28 30.71 0.81 18.27
C TYR A 28 31.15 0.35 19.66
N GLY A 29 31.18 1.30 20.60
CA GLY A 29 31.24 1.02 22.03
C GLY A 29 31.02 2.26 22.87
N GLU A 30 31.15 2.10 24.19
CA GLU A 30 30.84 3.15 25.17
C GLU A 30 31.81 4.35 25.06
N GLU A 31 33.05 4.12 24.63
CA GLU A 31 34.13 5.13 24.68
C GLU A 31 34.93 5.29 23.39
N LEU A 32 34.83 4.36 22.43
CA LEU A 32 35.55 4.42 21.16
C LEU A 32 34.57 4.22 20.00
N LYS A 33 34.65 5.13 19.03
CA LYS A 33 33.83 5.13 17.81
C LYS A 33 34.77 5.36 16.63
N GLY A 34 34.44 4.77 15.49
CA GLY A 34 35.25 4.91 14.29
C GLY A 34 34.89 3.86 13.24
N PHE A 35 35.81 3.63 12.31
CA PHE A 35 35.58 2.75 11.17
C PHE A 35 36.70 1.73 11.01
N ILE A 36 36.29 0.52 10.64
CA ILE A 36 37.18 -0.55 10.17
C ILE A 36 36.95 -0.71 8.67
N THR A 37 38.00 -0.61 7.87
CA THR A 37 37.98 -0.96 6.45
C THR A 37 38.46 -2.39 6.29
N ILE A 38 37.73 -3.18 5.51
CA ILE A 38 38.05 -4.58 5.21
C ILE A 38 38.23 -4.69 3.70
N GLU A 39 39.45 -4.99 3.27
CA GLU A 39 39.84 -5.09 1.86
C GLU A 39 40.26 -6.52 1.51
N ASN A 40 39.69 -7.10 0.45
CA ASN A 40 40.13 -8.36 -0.10
C ASN A 40 41.42 -8.17 -0.91
N VAL A 41 42.45 -8.93 -0.59
CA VAL A 41 43.78 -8.77 -1.20
C VAL A 41 44.10 -9.89 -2.18
N VAL A 42 43.99 -11.16 -1.75
CA VAL A 42 44.17 -12.38 -2.57
C VAL A 42 43.38 -13.53 -1.93
N ASP A 43 42.71 -14.40 -2.70
CA ASP A 43 42.15 -15.71 -2.32
C ASP A 43 41.74 -15.90 -0.84
N ASP A 44 40.54 -15.41 -0.48
CA ASP A 44 39.97 -15.42 0.89
C ASP A 44 40.83 -14.71 1.97
N GLN A 45 41.87 -13.95 1.63
CA GLN A 45 42.61 -13.12 2.59
C GLN A 45 42.13 -11.67 2.55
N TYR A 46 41.81 -11.15 3.74
CA TYR A 46 41.32 -9.80 3.94
C TYR A 46 42.25 -9.01 4.86
N VAL A 47 42.61 -7.79 4.48
CA VAL A 47 43.28 -6.83 5.37
C VAL A 47 42.23 -6.03 6.13
N VAL A 48 42.39 -5.99 7.45
CA VAL A 48 41.57 -5.23 8.38
C VAL A 48 42.35 -3.99 8.83
N SER A 49 41.89 -2.82 8.38
CA SER A 49 42.50 -1.51 8.62
C SER A 49 41.62 -0.63 9.50
N PHE A 50 42.23 0.23 10.31
CA PHE A 50 41.54 1.02 11.34
C PHE A 50 41.64 2.51 11.04
N LYS A 51 40.50 3.21 10.99
CA LYS A 51 40.42 4.66 10.84
C LYS A 51 39.67 5.27 12.03
N MET A 52 40.43 5.93 12.90
CA MET A 52 39.97 6.52 14.17
C MET A 52 40.72 7.82 14.43
N ASP A 53 40.02 8.84 14.93
CA ASP A 53 40.60 10.16 15.16
C ASP A 53 41.33 10.23 16.52
N GLU A 54 40.84 9.52 17.54
CA GLU A 54 41.50 9.32 18.83
C GLU A 54 41.38 7.85 19.28
N MET A 55 42.47 7.28 19.79
CA MET A 55 42.49 5.89 20.32
C MET A 55 43.42 5.82 21.54
N PRO A 56 43.00 5.19 22.66
CA PRO A 56 43.86 4.98 23.83
C PRO A 56 45.13 4.20 23.45
N ALA A 57 46.30 4.66 23.91
CA ALA A 57 47.61 4.14 23.49
C ALA A 57 47.89 2.68 23.87
N ASP A 58 47.13 2.12 24.81
CA ASP A 58 47.19 0.74 25.28
C ASP A 58 46.15 -0.20 24.62
N THR A 59 45.30 0.33 23.72
CA THR A 59 44.26 -0.43 23.01
C THR A 59 44.85 -1.63 22.28
N ARG A 60 44.19 -2.78 22.44
CA ARG A 60 44.50 -4.05 21.78
C ARG A 60 43.35 -4.56 20.95
N LEU A 61 43.69 -5.32 19.90
CA LEU A 61 42.78 -6.05 19.05
C LEU A 61 42.69 -7.52 19.46
N SER A 62 41.47 -8.03 19.59
CA SER A 62 41.16 -9.46 19.67
C SER A 62 40.04 -9.84 18.70
N LEU A 63 40.01 -11.11 18.31
CA LEU A 63 38.99 -11.69 17.42
C LEU A 63 38.32 -12.86 18.14
N HIS A 64 37.03 -12.71 18.44
CA HIS A 64 36.25 -13.60 19.30
C HIS A 64 35.25 -14.43 18.49
N MET A 65 35.09 -15.70 18.89
CA MET A 65 34.29 -16.71 18.20
C MET A 65 32.78 -16.65 18.49
N ALA A 66 32.32 -15.58 19.15
CA ALA A 66 30.90 -15.28 19.32
C ALA A 66 30.50 -14.07 18.46
N ALA A 67 29.23 -14.04 18.07
CA ALA A 67 28.65 -12.90 17.36
C ALA A 67 28.11 -11.86 18.36
N ALA A 68 28.39 -10.58 18.08
CA ALA A 68 27.79 -9.43 18.72
C ALA A 68 26.80 -8.78 17.74
N PRO A 69 25.49 -9.05 17.82
CA PRO A 69 24.49 -8.37 16.98
C PRO A 69 24.54 -6.86 17.22
N TYR A 70 24.34 -6.10 16.14
CA TYR A 70 24.49 -4.64 16.17
C TYR A 70 23.19 -4.03 16.66
N ASP A 71 23.14 -3.82 17.98
CA ASP A 71 21.96 -3.44 18.76
C ASP A 71 22.40 -2.33 19.71
N SER A 72 22.00 -1.07 19.47
CA SER A 72 22.56 0.08 20.20
C SER A 72 22.25 0.07 21.70
N GLY A 73 21.12 -0.53 22.11
CA GLY A 73 20.67 -0.55 23.50
C GLY A 73 21.49 -1.51 24.35
N VAL A 74 21.83 -2.69 23.83
CA VAL A 74 22.61 -3.71 24.56
C VAL A 74 23.99 -3.99 23.98
N MET A 75 24.49 -3.24 22.98
CA MET A 75 25.82 -3.47 22.39
C MET A 75 26.96 -3.59 23.41
N PRO A 76 27.04 -2.76 24.48
CA PRO A 76 28.08 -2.94 25.50
C PRO A 76 28.01 -4.30 26.18
N GLU A 77 26.80 -4.82 26.41
CA GLU A 77 26.61 -6.17 26.91
C GLU A 77 26.95 -7.23 25.84
N ASN A 78 26.55 -7.01 24.58
CA ASN A 78 26.90 -7.90 23.46
C ASN A 78 28.42 -8.04 23.32
N CYS A 79 29.17 -6.94 23.41
CA CYS A 79 30.64 -6.95 23.44
C CYS A 79 31.20 -7.66 24.69
N ARG A 80 30.61 -7.43 25.88
CA ARG A 80 31.00 -8.13 27.13
C ARG A 80 30.74 -9.64 27.05
N ARG A 81 29.64 -10.07 26.42
CA ARG A 81 29.33 -11.48 26.13
C ARG A 81 30.33 -12.05 25.12
N ALA A 82 30.57 -11.35 24.00
CA ALA A 82 31.53 -11.78 22.99
C ALA A 82 32.95 -11.96 23.54
N ARG A 83 33.41 -11.06 24.42
CA ARG A 83 34.72 -11.15 25.08
C ARG A 83 34.93 -12.41 25.92
N LYS A 84 33.85 -12.99 26.47
CA LYS A 84 33.89 -14.24 27.26
C LYS A 84 34.02 -15.49 26.38
N SER A 85 33.80 -15.39 25.07
CA SER A 85 33.90 -16.51 24.14
C SER A 85 35.36 -16.87 23.79
N PRO A 86 35.62 -18.08 23.26
CA PRO A 86 36.91 -18.44 22.67
C PRO A 86 37.37 -17.40 21.64
N HIS A 87 38.67 -17.30 21.42
CA HIS A 87 39.26 -16.31 20.52
C HIS A 87 40.21 -16.97 19.53
N ILE A 88 40.24 -16.45 18.30
CA ILE A 88 41.19 -16.84 17.26
C ILE A 88 42.56 -16.21 17.56
N PHE A 89 42.55 -14.95 17.99
CA PHE A 89 43.72 -14.28 18.53
C PHE A 89 43.31 -13.20 19.54
N ARG A 90 44.26 -12.82 20.40
CA ARG A 90 44.04 -11.86 21.48
C ARG A 90 45.24 -10.92 21.63
N ASP A 91 45.00 -9.74 22.21
CA ASP A 91 45.99 -8.77 22.69
C ASP A 91 47.00 -8.27 21.62
N ARG A 92 46.63 -8.33 20.33
CA ARG A 92 47.44 -7.81 19.22
C ARG A 92 47.48 -6.28 19.21
N PRO A 93 48.54 -5.64 18.68
CA PRO A 93 48.53 -4.21 18.41
C PRO A 93 47.45 -3.88 17.35
N VAL A 94 46.85 -2.70 17.44
CA VAL A 94 45.90 -2.19 16.43
C VAL A 94 46.69 -1.68 15.23
N GLN A 95 46.93 -2.57 14.27
CA GLN A 95 47.63 -2.33 13.02
C GLN A 95 46.95 -3.12 11.91
N ASP A 96 47.19 -2.74 10.64
CA ASP A 96 46.69 -3.45 9.47
C ASP A 96 47.04 -4.94 9.58
N THR A 97 46.02 -5.79 9.66
CA THR A 97 46.17 -7.22 9.92
C THR A 97 45.48 -8.04 8.85
N THR A 98 46.22 -8.93 8.19
CA THR A 98 45.64 -9.92 7.26
C THR A 98 45.00 -11.08 8.03
N ILE A 99 43.77 -11.43 7.68
CA ILE A 99 42.97 -12.49 8.30
C ILE A 99 42.25 -13.27 7.18
N GLU A 100 42.13 -14.59 7.31
CA GLU A 100 41.34 -15.43 6.40
C GLU A 100 39.83 -15.15 6.56
N GLY A 101 39.10 -15.10 5.46
CA GLY A 101 37.68 -14.74 5.41
C GLY A 101 36.79 -15.74 6.13
N THR A 102 37.09 -17.04 6.02
CA THR A 102 36.47 -18.10 6.85
C THR A 102 36.68 -17.94 8.35
N SER A 103 37.82 -17.33 8.76
CA SER A 103 38.15 -16.98 10.14
C SER A 103 37.60 -15.61 10.56
N LEU A 104 37.17 -14.78 9.63
CA LEU A 104 36.70 -13.41 9.89
C LEU A 104 35.17 -13.30 9.87
N SER A 105 34.49 -13.94 8.91
CA SER A 105 33.04 -13.84 8.72
C SER A 105 32.25 -14.54 9.83
N GLY A 106 31.34 -13.80 10.44
CA GLY A 106 30.51 -14.19 11.58
C GLY A 106 31.15 -13.95 12.95
N HIS A 107 32.41 -13.52 13.03
CA HIS A 107 33.12 -13.31 14.29
C HIS A 107 33.20 -11.84 14.70
N THR A 108 33.41 -11.61 16.00
CA THR A 108 33.47 -10.26 16.58
C THR A 108 34.92 -9.78 16.73
N LEU A 109 35.27 -8.70 16.05
CA LEU A 109 36.47 -7.91 16.35
C LEU A 109 36.18 -7.06 17.60
N LEU A 110 37.12 -7.05 18.54
CA LEU A 110 37.02 -6.30 19.79
C LEU A 110 38.25 -5.42 19.98
N LEU A 111 38.02 -4.16 20.34
CA LEU A 111 39.04 -3.21 20.76
C LEU A 111 38.88 -2.89 22.25
N GLY A 112 39.97 -3.02 23.00
CA GLY A 112 39.94 -2.86 24.45
C GLY A 112 41.28 -3.09 25.13
N THR A 113 41.24 -3.21 26.44
CA THR A 113 42.36 -3.61 27.30
C THR A 113 42.04 -4.95 27.99
N PRO A 114 43.00 -5.56 28.71
CA PRO A 114 42.74 -6.73 29.54
C PRO A 114 41.69 -6.52 30.66
N GLU A 115 41.23 -5.29 30.89
CA GLU A 115 40.20 -4.96 31.88
C GLU A 115 38.94 -4.40 31.22
N LYS A 116 39.08 -3.52 30.22
CA LYS A 116 37.98 -2.73 29.64
C LYS A 116 37.71 -3.05 28.17
N ILE A 117 36.48 -2.92 27.72
CA ILE A 117 36.13 -2.95 26.29
C ILE A 117 35.86 -1.52 25.86
N TYR A 118 36.54 -1.06 24.81
CA TYR A 118 36.28 0.24 24.22
C TYR A 118 35.22 0.16 23.12
N ALA A 119 35.26 -0.90 22.30
CA ALA A 119 34.30 -1.17 21.24
C ALA A 119 34.35 -2.61 20.71
N CYS A 120 33.31 -3.02 19.98
CA CYS A 120 33.34 -4.24 19.15
C CYS A 120 32.51 -4.11 17.88
N THR A 121 32.69 -5.03 16.93
CA THR A 121 31.85 -5.16 15.73
C THR A 121 31.91 -6.58 15.17
N THR A 122 30.79 -7.11 14.68
CA THR A 122 30.74 -8.42 14.01
C THR A 122 30.98 -8.25 12.53
N VAL A 123 31.93 -8.99 11.97
CA VAL A 123 32.24 -8.91 10.55
C VAL A 123 31.34 -9.86 9.76
N ILE A 124 30.57 -9.32 8.82
CA ILE A 124 29.96 -10.09 7.72
C ILE A 124 30.62 -9.60 6.44
N LEU A 125 31.19 -10.52 5.65
CA LEU A 125 31.82 -10.19 4.37
C LEU A 125 30.73 -9.78 3.37
N GLY A 126 30.85 -8.59 2.77
CA GLY A 126 29.74 -7.89 2.12
C GLY A 126 29.03 -8.61 0.96
N ASN A 127 29.65 -9.66 0.41
CA ASN A 127 29.14 -10.44 -0.71
C ASN A 127 28.39 -11.72 -0.28
N GLN A 128 28.41 -12.06 1.02
CA GLN A 128 27.81 -13.29 1.54
C GLN A 128 26.34 -13.04 1.92
N PRO A 129 25.38 -13.82 1.40
CA PRO A 129 24.01 -13.75 1.87
C PRO A 129 23.95 -14.26 3.32
N LEU A 130 23.40 -13.43 4.21
CA LEU A 130 22.99 -13.86 5.53
C LEU A 130 21.61 -14.49 5.39
N MET A 131 21.47 -15.73 5.84
CA MET A 131 20.18 -16.40 5.95
C MET A 131 19.79 -16.50 7.43
N ALA A 132 18.51 -16.72 7.72
CA ALA A 132 18.02 -16.97 9.07
C ALA A 132 16.94 -18.04 9.09
N ALA A 133 16.84 -18.73 10.22
CA ALA A 133 15.69 -19.53 10.62
C ALA A 133 15.22 -18.98 11.98
N SER A 134 14.00 -18.44 12.05
CA SER A 134 13.44 -17.83 13.25
C SER A 134 12.58 -18.81 14.04
N PHE A 135 12.81 -18.89 15.34
CA PHE A 135 12.11 -19.78 16.27
C PHE A 135 11.30 -18.97 17.28
N HIS A 136 10.12 -19.46 17.61
CA HIS A 136 9.07 -18.77 18.38
C HIS A 136 8.25 -19.76 19.22
N GLU A 137 8.85 -20.89 19.59
CA GLU A 137 8.20 -22.02 20.26
C GLU A 137 8.63 -22.15 21.73
N ASP A 138 7.66 -22.15 22.65
CA ASP A 138 7.89 -22.25 24.10
C ASP A 138 8.87 -23.37 24.49
N PRO A 139 9.99 -23.07 25.20
CA PRO A 139 10.26 -21.84 25.94
C PRO A 139 11.26 -20.88 25.25
N ILE A 140 11.57 -21.04 23.96
CA ILE A 140 12.63 -20.29 23.25
C ILE A 140 12.07 -19.32 22.21
N GLN A 141 12.83 -18.27 21.95
CA GLN A 141 12.56 -17.33 20.87
C GLN A 141 13.86 -16.81 20.24
N GLY A 142 13.79 -16.39 18.97
CA GLY A 142 14.85 -15.67 18.26
C GLY A 142 15.41 -16.40 17.04
N PRO A 143 16.29 -15.73 16.27
CA PRO A 143 16.85 -16.27 15.04
C PRO A 143 18.12 -17.10 15.25
N ILE A 144 18.26 -18.15 14.44
CA ILE A 144 19.55 -18.76 14.12
C ILE A 144 19.98 -18.24 12.75
N HIS A 145 21.02 -17.42 12.71
CA HIS A 145 21.57 -16.89 11.48
C HIS A 145 22.61 -17.85 10.87
N ILE A 146 22.66 -17.90 9.55
CA ILE A 146 23.44 -18.86 8.76
C ILE A 146 24.19 -18.10 7.67
N ILE A 147 25.52 -18.20 7.66
CA ILE A 147 26.40 -17.66 6.62
C ILE A 147 26.98 -18.83 5.83
N ARG A 148 26.78 -18.83 4.51
CA ARG A 148 27.42 -19.79 3.61
C ARG A 148 28.81 -19.31 3.24
N LEU A 149 29.82 -20.08 3.65
CA LEU A 149 31.21 -19.92 3.23
C LEU A 149 31.47 -20.89 2.04
N LYS A 150 32.69 -20.88 1.50
CA LYS A 150 33.04 -21.66 0.30
C LYS A 150 32.82 -23.17 0.47
N ASP A 151 33.47 -23.74 1.48
CA ASP A 151 33.45 -25.18 1.81
C ASP A 151 32.85 -25.45 3.21
N ASN A 152 32.29 -24.41 3.85
CA ASN A 152 31.81 -24.42 5.22
C ASN A 152 30.47 -23.67 5.36
N VAL A 153 29.72 -23.97 6.42
CA VAL A 153 28.61 -23.14 6.90
C VAL A 153 28.93 -22.66 8.31
N ARG A 154 28.67 -21.38 8.56
CA ARG A 154 28.86 -20.70 9.83
C ARG A 154 27.48 -20.41 10.42
N ILE A 155 27.22 -20.92 11.62
CA ILE A 155 25.96 -20.73 12.37
C ILE A 155 26.20 -19.71 13.49
N LEU A 156 25.31 -18.72 13.60
CA LEU A 156 25.31 -17.66 14.59
C LEU A 156 23.97 -17.73 15.35
N PRO A 157 23.89 -18.46 16.48
CA PRO A 157 22.69 -18.47 17.30
C PRO A 157 22.48 -17.11 17.99
N ASP A 158 21.22 -16.66 18.03
CA ASP A 158 20.75 -15.58 18.91
C ASP A 158 19.41 -15.97 19.58
N LEU A 159 19.34 -17.24 20.00
CA LEU A 159 18.21 -17.78 20.77
C LEU A 159 18.27 -17.31 22.23
N LYS A 160 17.11 -16.94 22.77
CA LYS A 160 16.90 -16.56 24.17
C LYS A 160 15.73 -17.36 24.74
N TYR A 161 15.65 -17.48 26.07
CA TYR A 161 14.39 -17.89 26.69
C TYR A 161 13.34 -16.77 26.57
N ILE A 162 12.07 -17.15 26.51
CA ILE A 162 10.94 -16.21 26.60
C ILE A 162 10.86 -15.70 28.05
N PRO A 163 10.61 -14.39 28.32
CA PRO A 163 10.80 -13.79 29.65
C PRO A 163 10.04 -14.45 30.82
N HIS A 164 8.94 -15.16 30.57
CA HIS A 164 8.22 -15.91 31.61
C HIS A 164 8.93 -17.20 32.06
N TYR A 165 9.98 -17.62 31.34
CA TYR A 165 10.84 -18.76 31.67
C TYR A 165 12.24 -18.35 32.17
N ASP A 166 12.57 -17.05 32.20
CA ASP A 166 13.87 -16.55 32.65
C ASP A 166 14.21 -17.04 34.07
N GLY A 167 15.33 -17.76 34.20
CA GLY A 167 15.81 -18.32 35.47
C GLY A 167 15.02 -19.52 36.02
N ALA A 168 13.92 -19.94 35.37
CA ALA A 168 13.12 -21.10 35.79
C ALA A 168 13.61 -22.42 35.17
N ILE A 169 14.27 -22.36 34.01
CA ILE A 169 14.82 -23.51 33.29
C ILE A 169 16.35 -23.45 33.39
N GLY A 170 16.99 -24.60 33.66
CA GLY A 170 18.45 -24.70 33.62
C GLY A 170 18.97 -24.52 32.19
N VAL A 171 20.27 -24.26 32.02
CA VAL A 171 20.90 -24.17 30.68
C VAL A 171 20.74 -25.52 29.98
N GLU A 172 19.75 -25.61 29.09
CA GLU A 172 19.51 -26.78 28.26
C GLU A 172 20.25 -26.63 26.93
N PHE A 173 21.01 -27.65 26.60
CA PHE A 173 21.57 -27.82 25.27
C PHE A 173 20.51 -28.40 24.34
N ILE A 174 20.44 -27.89 23.12
CA ILE A 174 19.55 -28.36 22.07
C ILE A 174 20.35 -28.97 20.92
N ASP A 175 19.91 -30.13 20.47
CA ASP A 175 20.38 -30.80 19.25
C ASP A 175 19.73 -30.13 18.04
N TRP A 176 20.36 -30.20 16.86
CA TRP A 176 19.81 -29.56 15.66
C TRP A 176 20.28 -30.23 14.34
N ALA A 177 19.55 -29.98 13.26
CA ALA A 177 19.90 -30.45 11.91
C ALA A 177 19.33 -29.55 10.80
N PHE A 178 19.93 -29.59 9.61
CA PHE A 178 19.30 -29.13 8.38
C PHE A 178 18.36 -30.21 7.83
N VAL A 179 17.13 -29.84 7.45
CA VAL A 179 16.12 -30.79 6.92
C VAL A 179 15.46 -30.30 5.64
N GLU A 180 15.08 -31.23 4.76
CA GLU A 180 14.41 -30.93 3.48
C GLU A 180 12.99 -30.40 3.66
N SER A 181 12.29 -30.83 4.71
CA SER A 181 10.95 -30.36 5.09
C SER A 181 10.72 -30.56 6.59
N CYS A 182 10.05 -29.60 7.23
CA CYS A 182 9.61 -29.70 8.63
C CYS A 182 8.56 -30.79 8.87
N GLU A 183 7.80 -31.21 7.84
CA GLU A 183 6.74 -32.22 7.98
C GLU A 183 7.30 -33.64 8.21
N ASN A 184 8.48 -33.94 7.69
CA ASN A 184 9.09 -35.28 7.72
C ASN A 184 10.23 -35.42 8.75
N ALA A 185 10.38 -34.44 9.65
CA ALA A 185 11.51 -34.34 10.58
C ALA A 185 11.70 -35.54 11.54
N GLN A 186 10.67 -36.36 11.76
CA GLN A 186 10.79 -37.57 12.60
C GLN A 186 11.78 -38.61 12.05
N ASN A 187 12.05 -38.60 10.73
CA ASN A 187 13.03 -39.49 10.11
C ASN A 187 14.47 -38.91 10.10
N ALA A 188 14.67 -37.67 10.56
CA ALA A 188 15.95 -36.97 10.50
C ALA A 188 17.00 -37.43 11.54
N ASN A 189 16.67 -38.41 12.39
CA ASN A 189 17.53 -38.99 13.44
C ASN A 189 18.87 -39.62 12.95
N GLN A 190 19.20 -39.55 11.66
CA GLN A 190 20.50 -39.98 11.12
C GLN A 190 21.48 -38.82 10.82
N ASN A 191 21.01 -37.56 10.80
CA ASN A 191 21.80 -36.39 10.41
C ASN A 191 21.82 -35.26 11.46
N ALA A 192 21.49 -35.55 12.73
CA ALA A 192 21.76 -34.60 13.81
C ALA A 192 23.27 -34.34 13.87
N VAL A 193 23.69 -33.11 13.61
CA VAL A 193 25.10 -32.73 13.79
C VAL A 193 25.30 -32.69 15.29
N GLY A 194 26.13 -33.60 15.84
CA GLY A 194 26.34 -33.80 17.27
C GLY A 194 27.09 -32.67 17.98
N MET A 195 26.72 -31.42 17.69
CA MET A 195 27.22 -30.19 18.27
C MET A 195 26.05 -29.47 18.91
N GLU A 196 26.00 -29.53 20.24
CA GLU A 196 25.00 -28.89 21.07
C GLU A 196 24.97 -27.36 20.86
N LEU A 197 23.78 -26.81 20.62
CA LEU A 197 23.51 -25.38 20.67
C LEU A 197 23.05 -25.01 22.09
N GLY A 198 23.66 -24.00 22.69
CA GLY A 198 23.20 -23.47 23.98
C GLY A 198 22.18 -22.35 23.78
N ILE A 199 21.07 -22.38 24.52
CA ILE A 199 20.16 -21.23 24.62
C ILE A 199 20.89 -20.10 25.37
N ASP A 200 20.69 -18.84 24.97
CA ASP A 200 21.50 -17.65 25.32
C ASP A 200 22.99 -17.70 24.91
N SER A 201 23.45 -18.78 24.27
CA SER A 201 24.77 -18.82 23.67
C SER A 201 24.78 -18.09 22.34
N ARG A 202 25.76 -17.18 22.18
CA ARG A 202 26.10 -16.54 20.90
C ARG A 202 27.40 -17.06 20.30
N ALA A 203 27.89 -18.20 20.81
CA ALA A 203 29.07 -18.85 20.26
C ALA A 203 28.77 -19.34 18.84
N THR A 204 29.60 -18.96 17.88
CA THR A 204 29.41 -19.37 16.48
C THR A 204 30.01 -20.74 16.23
N LEU A 205 29.37 -21.49 15.35
CA LEU A 205 29.76 -22.85 14.99
C LEU A 205 30.19 -22.87 13.51
N THR A 206 31.30 -23.55 13.19
CA THR A 206 31.70 -23.83 11.80
C THR A 206 31.46 -25.29 11.51
N ILE A 207 30.95 -25.59 10.32
CA ILE A 207 30.64 -26.95 9.91
C ILE A 207 31.14 -27.12 8.48
N GLU A 208 32.00 -28.13 8.28
CA GLU A 208 32.48 -28.53 6.97
C GLU A 208 31.30 -29.04 6.13
N THR A 209 30.96 -28.33 5.06
CA THR A 209 29.82 -28.74 4.21
C THR A 209 30.32 -29.58 3.05
N GLY A 210 30.11 -30.89 3.19
CA GLY A 210 30.10 -31.78 2.04
C GLY A 210 29.11 -31.30 0.96
N VAL A 211 29.33 -31.73 -0.28
CA VAL A 211 28.70 -31.20 -1.51
C VAL A 211 27.15 -31.21 -1.50
N ASN A 212 26.51 -31.93 -0.58
CA ASN A 212 25.07 -32.26 -0.59
C ASN A 212 24.25 -31.71 0.61
N ILE A 213 24.69 -30.70 1.36
CA ILE A 213 23.84 -30.12 2.42
C ILE A 213 22.81 -29.13 1.84
N SER A 214 21.53 -29.43 2.04
CA SER A 214 20.40 -28.59 1.62
C SER A 214 19.99 -27.60 2.71
N LEU A 215 20.23 -26.30 2.49
CA LEU A 215 19.86 -25.21 3.41
C LEU A 215 18.40 -24.75 3.17
N PHE A 216 17.43 -25.65 3.37
CA PHE A 216 16.00 -25.33 3.19
C PHE A 216 15.27 -25.06 4.50
N ASN A 217 15.49 -25.87 5.53
CA ASN A 217 14.89 -25.68 6.86
C ASN A 217 15.89 -26.05 7.95
N PHE A 218 15.70 -25.46 9.12
CA PHE A 218 16.48 -25.73 10.32
C PHE A 218 15.57 -26.36 11.38
N GLN A 219 15.92 -27.55 11.85
CA GLN A 219 15.19 -28.30 12.86
C GLN A 219 15.98 -28.28 14.17
N ILE A 220 15.32 -27.87 15.25
CA ILE A 220 15.77 -28.01 16.63
C ILE A 220 15.14 -29.27 17.23
N PHE A 221 15.91 -30.03 18.00
CA PHE A 221 15.48 -31.20 18.74
C PHE A 221 15.74 -30.99 20.24
N ARG A 222 14.85 -31.52 21.08
CA ARG A 222 14.97 -31.52 22.54
C ARG A 222 14.85 -32.95 23.03
N ASN A 223 15.86 -33.44 23.75
CA ASN A 223 15.96 -34.84 24.20
C ASN A 223 15.80 -35.86 23.03
N GLY A 224 16.46 -35.61 21.89
CA GLY A 224 16.41 -36.48 20.71
C GLY A 224 15.05 -36.55 19.99
N LYS A 225 14.13 -35.62 20.25
CA LYS A 225 12.84 -35.50 19.55
C LYS A 225 12.73 -34.16 18.83
N PRO A 226 12.15 -34.08 17.62
CA PRO A 226 11.84 -32.80 16.97
C PRO A 226 11.05 -31.90 17.92
N PHE A 227 11.52 -30.66 18.08
CA PHE A 227 10.95 -29.68 19.01
C PHE A 227 10.40 -28.47 18.26
N ALA A 228 11.22 -27.82 17.42
CA ALA A 228 10.87 -26.61 16.68
C ALA A 228 11.49 -26.65 15.29
N CYS A 229 10.81 -26.14 14.25
CA CYS A 229 11.31 -26.19 12.87
C CYS A 229 10.93 -24.94 12.09
N SER A 230 11.93 -24.33 11.44
CA SER A 230 11.75 -23.07 10.75
C SER A 230 12.41 -23.10 9.37
N PRO A 231 11.75 -22.59 8.31
CA PRO A 231 12.35 -22.49 6.98
C PRO A 231 13.52 -21.50 7.00
N ILE A 232 14.54 -21.79 6.20
CA ILE A 232 15.71 -20.91 6.06
C ILE A 232 15.41 -19.89 4.95
N SER A 233 15.25 -18.63 5.34
CA SER A 233 15.04 -17.50 4.42
C SER A 233 16.31 -16.65 4.29
N ASN A 234 16.40 -15.83 3.24
CA ASN A 234 17.43 -14.79 3.19
C ASN A 234 17.01 -13.64 4.11
N VAL A 235 17.92 -13.16 4.96
CA VAL A 235 17.70 -11.94 5.74
C VAL A 235 17.66 -10.76 4.76
N GLU A 236 16.52 -10.10 4.68
CA GLU A 236 16.34 -9.00 3.73
C GLU A 236 17.15 -7.76 4.14
N ARG A 237 17.73 -7.09 3.13
CA ARG A 237 18.49 -5.86 3.32
C ARG A 237 17.53 -4.71 3.62
N ARG A 238 17.43 -4.32 4.89
CA ARG A 238 16.58 -3.20 5.34
C ARG A 238 17.06 -1.92 4.66
N SER A 239 16.17 -1.24 3.94
CA SER A 239 16.46 0.08 3.36
C SER A 239 15.63 1.17 4.04
N ILE A 240 16.21 2.35 4.18
CA ILE A 240 15.58 3.50 4.83
C ILE A 240 15.66 4.67 3.86
N LYS A 241 14.51 5.26 3.52
CA LYS A 241 14.41 6.39 2.59
C LYS A 241 14.11 7.69 3.36
N ALA A 242 14.73 8.80 2.95
CA ALA A 242 14.39 10.15 3.42
C ALA A 242 14.84 11.21 2.41
N GLY A 243 13.95 12.08 1.94
CA GLY A 243 14.31 13.23 1.09
C GLY A 243 15.11 12.88 -0.18
N GLY A 244 14.90 11.69 -0.75
CA GLY A 244 15.65 11.17 -1.91
C GLY A 244 16.91 10.36 -1.56
N LEU A 245 17.39 10.38 -0.31
CA LEU A 245 18.42 9.44 0.16
C LEU A 245 17.86 8.03 0.33
N LYS A 246 18.72 7.03 0.13
CA LYS A 246 18.47 5.62 0.44
C LYS A 246 19.64 5.03 1.22
N LEU A 247 19.50 4.98 2.54
CA LEU A 247 20.40 4.20 3.40
C LEU A 247 20.06 2.71 3.28
N VAL A 248 21.05 1.84 3.38
CA VAL A 248 20.84 0.38 3.35
C VAL A 248 21.61 -0.26 4.50
N GLN A 249 20.91 -0.95 5.39
CA GLN A 249 21.51 -1.86 6.35
C GLN A 249 21.57 -3.25 5.68
N PRO A 250 22.77 -3.78 5.36
CA PRO A 250 22.86 -5.04 4.64
C PRO A 250 22.47 -6.23 5.53
N HIS A 251 22.79 -6.20 6.82
CA HIS A 251 22.56 -7.32 7.75
C HIS A 251 22.33 -6.80 9.18
N TYR A 252 21.63 -7.58 10.01
CA TYR A 252 21.42 -7.30 11.44
C TYR A 252 22.73 -7.07 12.24
N TYR A 253 23.84 -7.68 11.80
CA TYR A 253 25.16 -7.55 12.42
C TYR A 253 25.97 -6.31 11.99
N VAL A 254 25.48 -5.51 11.03
CA VAL A 254 26.22 -4.42 10.38
C VAL A 254 25.35 -3.17 10.38
N ALA A 255 25.88 -2.00 10.74
CA ALA A 255 25.07 -0.77 10.66
C ALA A 255 24.85 -0.29 9.20
N ALA A 256 23.98 0.69 9.01
CA ALA A 256 23.61 1.21 7.70
C ALA A 256 24.79 1.81 6.91
N ARG A 257 24.75 1.64 5.58
CA ARG A 257 25.74 2.13 4.59
C ARG A 257 25.05 2.91 3.47
N ASN A 258 25.87 3.45 2.56
CA ASN A 258 25.52 4.15 1.31
C ASN A 258 24.77 5.48 1.47
N VAL A 259 25.53 6.54 1.78
CA VAL A 259 25.14 7.91 1.44
C VAL A 259 25.62 8.19 0.01
N GLY A 260 24.69 8.24 -0.94
CA GLY A 260 24.98 8.69 -2.29
C GLY A 260 25.28 10.19 -2.29
N GLU A 261 26.52 10.54 -2.61
CA GLU A 261 27.10 11.89 -2.56
C GLU A 261 27.42 12.44 -1.14
N LYS A 262 28.57 13.12 -1.06
CA LYS A 262 29.28 13.66 0.12
C LYS A 262 28.57 13.63 1.48
N LEU A 263 29.07 12.76 2.38
CA LEU A 263 28.68 12.69 3.80
C LEU A 263 28.72 14.06 4.52
N ASP A 264 29.61 14.97 4.10
CA ASP A 264 29.83 16.31 4.65
C ASP A 264 28.56 17.18 4.81
N GLN A 265 27.48 16.86 4.08
CA GLN A 265 26.23 17.61 4.07
C GLN A 265 25.17 17.09 5.05
N LEU A 266 25.33 15.87 5.57
CA LEU A 266 24.32 15.22 6.39
C LEU A 266 24.64 15.42 7.87
N LYS A 267 23.76 16.15 8.56
CA LYS A 267 23.92 16.47 9.98
C LYS A 267 22.73 15.94 10.77
N ILE A 268 22.99 15.48 11.97
CA ILE A 268 21.95 15.29 12.99
C ILE A 268 21.99 16.58 13.82
N ARG A 269 20.91 17.38 13.79
CA ARG A 269 20.79 18.59 14.61
C ARG A 269 19.99 18.27 15.88
N GLU A 270 20.40 18.87 16.99
CA GLU A 270 19.75 18.71 18.31
C GLU A 270 18.30 19.25 18.35
N ASP A 271 17.93 20.16 17.45
CA ASP A 271 16.58 20.75 17.38
C ASP A 271 15.56 19.97 16.52
N CYS A 272 15.96 18.86 15.89
CA CYS A 272 14.98 17.89 15.40
C CYS A 272 14.45 17.08 16.60
N LEU A 273 13.51 17.68 17.35
CA LEU A 273 13.07 17.26 18.69
C LEU A 273 12.68 15.78 18.83
N ASP A 274 13.02 15.22 19.99
CA ASP A 274 12.44 13.97 20.51
C ASP A 274 11.28 14.29 21.46
N VAL A 275 10.05 14.09 20.97
CA VAL A 275 8.82 14.33 21.74
C VAL A 275 8.58 13.26 22.82
N ALA A 276 9.25 12.11 22.75
CA ALA A 276 8.99 10.99 23.66
C ALA A 276 9.87 10.99 24.92
N THR A 277 10.98 11.74 24.95
CA THR A 277 11.99 11.66 26.03
C THR A 277 12.36 12.99 26.69
N GLU A 278 11.95 14.14 26.13
CA GLU A 278 12.25 15.51 26.59
C GLU A 278 13.74 15.83 26.87
N THR A 279 14.68 14.93 26.51
CA THR A 279 16.07 15.02 26.96
C THR A 279 16.99 15.46 25.80
N PRO A 280 17.63 16.65 25.90
CA PRO A 280 18.58 17.08 24.88
C PRO A 280 19.83 16.19 24.92
N HIS A 281 20.11 15.52 23.81
CA HIS A 281 21.36 14.76 23.64
C HIS A 281 22.53 15.72 23.32
N SER A 282 23.73 15.36 23.80
CA SER A 282 24.96 16.13 23.57
C SER A 282 25.37 16.19 22.10
N PRO A 283 26.10 17.23 21.65
CA PRO A 283 26.43 17.43 20.24
C PRO A 283 27.28 16.30 19.67
N PHE A 284 26.69 15.53 18.75
CA PHE A 284 27.40 14.52 17.98
C PHE A 284 28.09 15.18 16.77
N HIS A 285 29.41 15.31 16.84
CA HIS A 285 30.18 15.93 15.76
C HIS A 285 30.34 15.05 14.51
N ASP A 286 30.18 13.72 14.64
CA ASP A 286 30.29 12.78 13.53
C ASP A 286 29.20 11.67 13.54
N TYR A 287 28.99 11.12 12.36
CA TYR A 287 27.77 10.43 11.89
C TYR A 287 27.52 9.06 12.55
N PHE A 288 26.63 8.97 13.55
CA PHE A 288 26.18 7.69 14.12
C PHE A 288 24.69 7.68 14.53
N PRO A 289 23.95 6.56 14.31
CA PRO A 289 22.57 6.43 14.75
C PRO A 289 22.46 6.37 16.28
N THR A 290 21.49 7.10 16.83
CA THR A 290 21.04 6.99 18.23
C THR A 290 19.97 5.90 18.39
N VAL A 291 19.70 5.53 19.66
CA VAL A 291 18.66 4.57 20.04
C VAL A 291 17.34 4.95 19.41
N SER A 292 16.68 3.97 18.79
CA SER A 292 15.45 4.21 18.04
C SER A 292 14.22 4.23 18.95
N ILE A 293 13.11 4.67 18.35
CA ILE A 293 11.78 4.68 18.96
C ILE A 293 11.23 3.24 19.12
N PHE A 294 11.80 2.27 18.39
CA PHE A 294 11.40 0.87 18.32
C PHE A 294 12.11 0.02 19.41
N GLY A 295 12.25 0.56 20.62
CA GLY A 295 12.89 -0.09 21.77
C GLY A 295 14.43 -0.15 21.72
N PRO A 296 15.08 -0.77 22.73
CA PRO A 296 16.54 -0.90 22.78
C PRO A 296 17.09 -1.73 21.61
N ASP A 297 16.33 -2.75 21.20
CA ASP A 297 16.77 -3.87 20.38
C ASP A 297 16.81 -3.58 18.86
N THR A 298 16.56 -2.33 18.44
CA THR A 298 16.45 -1.97 17.01
C THR A 298 17.01 -0.59 16.70
N ILE A 299 17.58 -0.45 15.49
CA ILE A 299 18.17 0.79 15.01
C ILE A 299 17.41 1.31 13.79
N MET A 300 16.67 2.37 14.04
CA MET A 300 16.12 3.30 13.07
C MET A 300 16.56 4.70 13.51
N PHE A 301 17.20 5.43 12.61
CA PHE A 301 17.52 6.84 12.82
C PHE A 301 16.20 7.61 13.00
N LYS A 302 16.07 8.43 14.06
CA LYS A 302 14.84 9.20 14.32
C LYS A 302 14.56 10.28 13.26
N SER A 303 15.60 10.99 12.83
CA SER A 303 15.53 12.01 11.77
C SER A 303 16.90 12.26 11.14
N VAL A 304 16.92 12.87 9.95
CA VAL A 304 18.13 13.32 9.25
C VAL A 304 17.92 14.72 8.69
N VAL A 305 18.91 15.60 8.87
CA VAL A 305 18.86 16.94 8.25
C VAL A 305 19.49 16.90 6.87
N LEU A 306 18.68 17.19 5.86
CA LEU A 306 19.12 17.48 4.49
C LEU A 306 18.88 18.97 4.23
N ASN A 307 19.85 19.68 3.65
CA ASN A 307 19.66 21.08 3.24
C ASN A 307 19.04 22.00 4.31
N THR A 308 19.38 21.77 5.59
CA THR A 308 18.84 22.43 6.81
C THR A 308 17.42 22.06 7.26
N THR A 309 16.68 21.21 6.53
CA THR A 309 15.36 20.67 6.91
C THR A 309 15.47 19.27 7.53
N CYS A 310 14.77 19.02 8.64
CA CYS A 310 14.66 17.68 9.22
C CYS A 310 13.74 16.79 8.34
N HIS A 311 14.17 15.58 8.01
CA HIS A 311 13.36 14.54 7.37
C HIS A 311 13.27 13.33 8.29
N ALA A 312 12.07 12.78 8.49
CA ALA A 312 11.88 11.50 9.17
C ALA A 312 12.51 10.38 8.33
N LEU A 313 13.26 9.47 8.96
CA LEU A 313 13.85 8.32 8.26
C LEU A 313 12.88 7.14 8.29
N ARG A 314 12.35 6.82 7.11
CA ARG A 314 11.23 5.88 6.93
C ARG A 314 11.76 4.50 6.50
N PRO A 315 11.67 3.46 7.36
CA PRO A 315 12.00 2.10 6.94
C PRO A 315 11.13 1.64 5.77
N THR A 316 11.69 0.82 4.88
CA THR A 316 10.90 0.03 3.96
C THR A 316 10.71 -1.35 4.58
N PHE A 317 9.51 -1.66 5.07
CA PHE A 317 9.16 -3.02 5.51
C PHE A 317 8.41 -3.75 4.38
N PRO A 318 9.04 -4.72 3.70
CA PRO A 318 8.40 -5.56 2.69
C PRO A 318 7.63 -6.74 3.31
N LEU A 319 7.83 -6.98 4.60
CA LEU A 319 7.17 -8.01 5.38
C LEU A 319 5.67 -7.71 5.55
N PRO A 320 4.85 -8.73 5.86
CA PRO A 320 3.44 -8.52 6.13
C PRO A 320 3.20 -7.46 7.21
N SER A 321 2.08 -6.76 7.11
CA SER A 321 1.62 -5.88 8.17
C SER A 321 0.12 -6.08 8.39
N ALA A 322 -0.43 -5.49 9.44
CA ALA A 322 -1.85 -5.43 9.68
C ALA A 322 -2.23 -4.05 10.21
N THR A 323 -3.26 -3.42 9.66
CA THR A 323 -3.70 -2.07 10.06
C THR A 323 -5.00 -2.12 10.86
N ALA A 324 -5.13 -1.25 11.85
CA ALA A 324 -6.30 -1.05 12.70
C ALA A 324 -6.70 0.43 12.67
N SER A 325 -7.93 0.68 12.23
CA SER A 325 -8.47 2.01 11.92
C SER A 325 -9.35 2.55 13.06
N PHE A 326 -9.13 3.78 13.49
CA PHE A 326 -9.89 4.43 14.57
C PHE A 326 -10.50 5.74 14.06
N PHE A 327 -11.81 5.92 14.29
CA PHE A 327 -12.59 7.03 13.73
C PHE A 327 -13.23 7.95 14.78
N HIS A 328 -13.50 7.45 15.99
CA HIS A 328 -14.06 8.25 17.07
C HIS A 328 -14.02 7.48 18.41
N PRO A 329 -13.85 8.16 19.55
CA PRO A 329 -13.38 9.55 19.69
C PRO A 329 -11.88 9.68 19.45
N THR A 330 -11.14 8.58 19.48
CA THR A 330 -9.80 8.52 18.92
C THR A 330 -9.88 8.43 17.39
N VAL A 331 -9.19 9.34 16.70
CA VAL A 331 -8.96 9.28 15.24
C VAL A 331 -7.54 8.85 14.95
N GLY A 332 -7.37 8.02 13.93
CA GLY A 332 -6.08 7.66 13.38
C GLY A 332 -5.97 6.17 13.10
N ARG A 333 -4.75 5.66 13.15
CA ARG A 333 -4.42 4.30 12.72
C ARG A 333 -3.26 3.73 13.52
N LEU A 334 -3.38 2.45 13.86
CA LEU A 334 -2.26 1.60 14.28
C LEU A 334 -1.92 0.62 13.17
N VAL A 335 -0.63 0.30 13.02
CA VAL A 335 -0.08 -0.64 12.07
C VAL A 335 0.87 -1.56 12.81
N LEU A 336 0.57 -2.86 12.75
CA LEU A 336 1.44 -3.93 13.19
C LEU A 336 2.31 -4.36 12.02
N VAL A 337 3.62 -4.35 12.17
CA VAL A 337 4.58 -4.75 11.15
C VAL A 337 5.26 -6.03 11.61
N ASP A 338 5.20 -7.07 10.78
CA ASP A 338 5.94 -8.30 11.00
C ASP A 338 7.44 -8.01 10.88
N THR A 339 8.23 -8.50 11.82
CA THR A 339 9.67 -8.59 11.71
C THR A 339 10.09 -9.98 12.15
N ASP A 340 11.16 -10.51 11.56
CA ASP A 340 11.54 -11.93 11.66
C ASP A 340 11.60 -12.48 13.10
N ASP A 341 11.82 -11.61 14.09
CA ASP A 341 11.88 -11.92 15.52
C ASP A 341 10.82 -11.25 16.42
N ARG A 342 10.03 -10.26 15.93
CA ARG A 342 9.09 -9.43 16.74
C ARG A 342 7.96 -8.80 15.93
N ILE A 343 6.93 -8.29 16.61
CA ILE A 343 5.95 -7.38 15.99
C ILE A 343 6.22 -5.94 16.41
N ILE A 344 6.44 -5.07 15.43
CA ILE A 344 6.50 -3.62 15.64
C ILE A 344 5.09 -3.06 15.60
N LEU A 345 4.67 -2.36 16.65
CA LEU A 345 3.51 -1.47 16.62
C LEU A 345 4.00 -0.09 16.17
N THR A 346 3.37 0.51 15.17
CA THR A 346 3.58 1.91 14.79
C THR A 346 2.26 2.56 14.41
N GLY A 347 2.14 3.88 14.42
CA GLY A 347 0.93 4.56 13.92
C GLY A 347 0.73 5.93 14.53
N ASN A 348 -0.39 6.57 14.24
CA ASN A 348 -0.74 7.91 14.72
C ASN A 348 -2.15 7.83 15.34
N LEU A 349 -2.34 8.22 16.59
CA LEU A 349 -3.66 8.36 17.23
C LEU A 349 -3.79 9.72 17.92
N ARG A 350 -4.97 10.33 17.78
CA ARG A 350 -5.33 11.65 18.34
C ARG A 350 -6.70 11.57 18.99
N SER A 351 -6.86 12.18 20.17
CA SER A 351 -8.19 12.37 20.76
C SER A 351 -8.94 13.50 20.04
N LEU A 352 -10.22 13.31 19.73
CA LEU A 352 -11.11 14.39 19.26
C LEU A 352 -11.75 15.17 20.42
N THR A 353 -11.65 14.66 21.65
CA THR A 353 -12.33 15.17 22.84
C THR A 353 -11.37 15.88 23.79
N ASP A 354 -10.24 15.26 24.07
CA ASP A 354 -9.33 15.64 25.15
C ASP A 354 -8.20 16.52 24.62
N LYS A 355 -7.80 17.54 25.39
CA LYS A 355 -6.73 18.45 24.99
C LYS A 355 -5.33 17.97 25.39
N ASP A 356 -5.24 17.11 26.39
CA ASP A 356 -3.99 16.63 26.94
C ASP A 356 -3.59 15.30 26.28
N ALA A 357 -2.30 15.10 26.03
CA ALA A 357 -1.78 13.83 25.54
C ALA A 357 -1.72 12.77 26.65
N ALA A 358 -2.08 11.52 26.33
CA ALA A 358 -2.18 10.43 27.30
C ALA A 358 -1.47 9.16 26.83
N ARG A 359 -0.85 8.43 27.76
CA ARG A 359 -0.34 7.08 27.49
C ARG A 359 -1.47 6.06 27.45
N ALA A 360 -1.32 5.08 26.57
CA ALA A 360 -2.33 4.05 26.33
C ALA A 360 -1.70 2.66 26.30
N THR A 361 -2.40 1.71 26.91
CA THR A 361 -2.07 0.28 26.82
C THR A 361 -2.69 -0.30 25.56
N VAL A 362 -1.93 -1.14 24.84
CA VAL A 362 -2.39 -1.77 23.61
C VAL A 362 -2.43 -3.28 23.78
N GLN A 363 -3.61 -3.87 23.57
CA GLN A 363 -3.82 -5.32 23.54
C GLN A 363 -4.17 -5.78 22.11
N ILE A 364 -3.60 -6.91 21.69
CA ILE A 364 -3.83 -7.55 20.39
C ILE A 364 -4.44 -8.93 20.63
N SER A 365 -5.44 -9.30 19.82
CA SER A 365 -6.19 -10.54 20.01
C SER A 365 -6.45 -11.33 18.73
N PRO A 366 -6.50 -12.68 18.81
CA PRO A 366 -7.04 -13.55 17.75
C PRO A 366 -8.58 -13.54 17.67
N LYS A 367 -9.29 -12.95 18.65
CA LYS A 367 -10.74 -12.74 18.57
C LYS A 367 -11.00 -11.43 17.79
N ALA A 368 -12.08 -11.37 17.01
CA ALA A 368 -12.50 -10.12 16.37
C ALA A 368 -13.06 -9.13 17.43
N ALA A 369 -12.96 -7.83 17.16
CA ALA A 369 -13.55 -6.80 18.00
C ALA A 369 -15.07 -6.97 18.02
N PRO A 370 -15.72 -6.97 19.20
CA PRO A 370 -17.16 -7.12 19.31
C PRO A 370 -17.90 -5.92 18.70
N SER A 371 -19.17 -6.11 18.36
CA SER A 371 -19.99 -5.08 17.71
C SER A 371 -20.63 -4.06 18.64
N GLY A 372 -20.43 -4.21 19.95
CA GLY A 372 -20.90 -3.29 20.98
C GLY A 372 -19.74 -2.49 21.58
N GLU A 373 -19.68 -2.45 22.91
CA GLU A 373 -18.58 -1.82 23.63
C GLU A 373 -17.29 -2.65 23.57
N CYS A 374 -16.15 -1.96 23.61
CA CYS A 374 -14.84 -2.58 23.68
C CYS A 374 -14.60 -3.16 25.07
N PRO A 375 -14.33 -4.48 25.20
CA PRO A 375 -14.20 -5.13 26.50
C PRO A 375 -12.93 -4.66 27.20
N LEU A 376 -12.91 -4.76 28.54
CA LEU A 376 -11.81 -4.29 29.40
C LEU A 376 -10.49 -4.97 29.02
N TYR A 377 -10.57 -6.29 28.92
CA TYR A 377 -9.72 -7.17 28.13
C TYR A 377 -10.68 -8.15 27.46
N LEU A 378 -10.28 -8.80 26.36
CA LEU A 378 -11.09 -9.92 25.86
C LEU A 378 -11.03 -11.04 26.90
N ASP A 379 -12.11 -11.22 27.67
CA ASP A 379 -12.14 -12.10 28.84
C ASP A 379 -11.58 -13.49 28.53
N ASP A 380 -10.73 -13.99 29.44
CA ASP A 380 -9.94 -15.22 29.31
C ASP A 380 -9.24 -15.38 27.94
N CYS A 381 -8.63 -14.31 27.41
CA CYS A 381 -7.76 -14.39 26.24
C CYS A 381 -6.33 -14.79 26.65
N THR A 382 -6.08 -16.10 26.72
CA THR A 382 -4.74 -16.69 26.95
C THR A 382 -3.72 -16.29 25.88
N ASP A 383 -4.20 -16.05 24.67
CA ASP A 383 -3.38 -15.85 23.47
C ASP A 383 -3.34 -14.37 23.04
N CYS A 384 -3.64 -13.45 23.97
CA CYS A 384 -3.58 -12.01 23.74
C CYS A 384 -2.23 -11.42 24.14
N PHE A 385 -1.74 -10.48 23.34
CA PHE A 385 -0.48 -9.78 23.57
C PHE A 385 -0.77 -8.35 24.02
N THR A 386 -0.39 -8.02 25.25
CA THR A 386 -0.60 -6.69 25.85
C THR A 386 0.72 -6.00 26.11
N VAL A 387 0.86 -4.74 25.68
CA VAL A 387 2.00 -3.88 26.03
C VAL A 387 1.48 -2.62 26.72
N PRO A 388 1.85 -2.38 28.01
CA PRO A 388 1.50 -1.16 28.71
C PRO A 388 2.27 0.03 28.12
N ASP A 389 1.65 1.20 28.13
CA ASP A 389 2.24 2.47 27.65
C ASP A 389 2.79 2.44 26.21
N ALA A 390 2.29 1.51 25.38
CA ALA A 390 2.75 1.27 24.00
C ALA A 390 2.40 2.40 23.01
N ALA A 391 1.50 3.30 23.40
CA ALA A 391 1.04 4.43 22.60
C ALA A 391 0.90 5.69 23.45
N VAL A 392 1.06 6.86 22.81
CA VAL A 392 0.79 8.21 23.35
C VAL A 392 -0.26 8.89 22.48
N ILE A 393 -1.54 8.79 22.85
CA ILE A 393 -2.61 9.48 22.10
C ILE A 393 -2.45 10.98 22.32
N VAL A 394 -2.25 11.75 21.24
CA VAL A 394 -2.06 13.21 21.34
C VAL A 394 -3.39 13.94 21.52
N GLY A 395 -3.33 15.17 22.03
CA GLY A 395 -4.52 16.00 22.27
C GLY A 395 -5.22 16.48 21.00
N LYS A 396 -6.47 16.94 21.17
CA LYS A 396 -7.31 17.55 20.13
C LYS A 396 -6.63 18.71 19.41
N ASP A 397 -5.76 19.45 20.08
CA ASP A 397 -5.11 20.64 19.53
C ASP A 397 -3.67 20.37 19.01
N ASP A 398 -3.12 19.17 19.22
CA ASP A 398 -1.73 18.81 18.88
C ASP A 398 -1.57 18.22 17.47
N GLU A 399 -0.34 18.25 16.94
CA GLU A 399 0.05 17.47 15.76
C GLU A 399 0.17 15.97 16.11
N ALA A 400 -0.24 15.09 15.20
CA ALA A 400 -0.21 13.65 15.42
C ALA A 400 1.23 13.13 15.48
N VAL A 401 1.60 12.54 16.62
CA VAL A 401 2.93 11.95 16.84
C VAL A 401 2.88 10.45 16.58
N SER A 402 3.93 9.93 15.94
CA SER A 402 4.07 8.50 15.67
C SER A 402 4.33 7.70 16.94
N LEU A 403 3.28 7.01 17.36
CA LEU A 403 3.25 5.93 18.34
C LEU A 403 4.15 4.82 17.84
N ILE A 404 5.06 4.34 18.67
CA ILE A 404 5.88 3.17 18.37
C ILE A 404 6.01 2.33 19.63
N GLY A 405 5.69 1.05 19.50
CA GLY A 405 5.83 0.02 20.53
C GLY A 405 6.43 -1.25 19.94
N VAL A 406 6.96 -2.11 20.81
CA VAL A 406 7.51 -3.42 20.42
C VAL A 406 6.77 -4.50 21.19
N LEU A 407 6.21 -5.45 20.46
CA LEU A 407 5.60 -6.65 21.02
C LEU A 407 6.55 -7.85 20.87
N PRO A 408 6.38 -8.88 21.70
CA PRO A 408 6.85 -10.23 21.36
C PRO A 408 6.34 -10.63 19.96
N TYR A 409 7.05 -11.54 19.30
CA TYR A 409 6.54 -12.09 18.04
C TYR A 409 5.25 -12.87 18.26
N PHE A 410 4.33 -12.72 17.32
CA PHE A 410 3.18 -13.58 17.13
C PHE A 410 2.79 -13.53 15.65
N LYS A 411 2.16 -14.59 15.16
CA LYS A 411 1.83 -14.71 13.75
C LYS A 411 0.65 -13.80 13.37
N LEU A 412 0.93 -12.68 12.68
CA LEU A 412 -0.07 -11.64 12.38
C LEU A 412 -1.36 -12.15 11.71
N SER A 413 -1.26 -13.19 10.86
CA SER A 413 -2.42 -13.76 10.17
C SER A 413 -3.47 -14.38 11.12
N GLU A 414 -3.07 -14.72 12.34
CA GLU A 414 -3.95 -15.33 13.36
C GLU A 414 -4.63 -14.26 14.22
N MET A 415 -4.09 -13.03 14.26
CA MET A 415 -4.72 -11.90 14.95
C MET A 415 -5.89 -11.31 14.15
N LYS A 416 -6.85 -10.72 14.87
CA LYS A 416 -8.13 -10.22 14.33
C LYS A 416 -8.54 -8.86 14.87
N SER A 417 -8.06 -8.42 16.04
CA SER A 417 -8.34 -7.08 16.55
C SER A 417 -7.24 -6.48 17.41
N VAL A 418 -7.31 -5.16 17.58
CA VAL A 418 -6.54 -4.37 18.54
C VAL A 418 -7.51 -3.63 19.46
N ILE A 419 -7.17 -3.57 20.75
CA ILE A 419 -7.82 -2.75 21.78
C ILE A 419 -6.78 -1.75 22.29
N VAL A 420 -7.19 -0.49 22.46
CA VAL A 420 -6.39 0.60 23.02
C VAL A 420 -7.14 1.13 24.24
N ASP A 421 -6.48 1.09 25.40
CA ASP A 421 -7.03 1.44 26.72
C ASP A 421 -6.34 2.71 27.26
N LEU A 422 -7.12 3.76 27.52
CA LEU A 422 -6.66 5.03 28.08
C LEU A 422 -6.73 4.99 29.61
N GLN A 423 -5.56 4.89 30.27
CA GLN A 423 -5.46 4.64 31.71
C GLN A 423 -5.70 5.87 32.62
N TRP A 424 -6.13 7.01 32.07
CA TRP A 424 -6.13 8.29 32.80
C TRP A 424 -7.51 8.82 33.23
N THR A 425 -8.60 8.31 32.65
CA THR A 425 -9.97 8.78 32.95
C THR A 425 -10.59 8.01 34.13
N GLU A 426 -11.40 8.69 34.96
CA GLU A 426 -12.09 8.05 36.11
C GLU A 426 -13.03 6.91 35.68
N GLU A 427 -13.52 6.94 34.44
CA GLU A 427 -14.10 5.79 33.72
C GLU A 427 -13.16 5.38 32.58
N PRO A 428 -12.69 4.12 32.50
CA PRO A 428 -11.64 3.71 31.55
C PRO A 428 -12.13 3.75 30.10
N PHE A 429 -11.61 4.72 29.34
CA PHE A 429 -12.00 4.96 27.97
C PHE A 429 -11.25 4.03 26.99
N ARG A 430 -11.99 3.25 26.20
CA ARG A 430 -11.45 2.15 25.38
C ARG A 430 -11.95 2.22 23.94
N VAL A 431 -11.03 2.04 23.00
CA VAL A 431 -11.36 1.87 21.57
C VAL A 431 -10.78 0.58 21.03
N CYS A 432 -11.50 -0.03 20.10
CA CYS A 432 -11.12 -1.31 19.52
C CYS A 432 -11.48 -1.34 18.04
N ALA A 433 -10.64 -2.00 17.26
CA ALA A 433 -10.76 -2.08 15.81
C ALA A 433 -10.34 -3.46 15.32
N ASN A 434 -10.97 -3.92 14.25
CA ASN A 434 -10.54 -5.14 13.56
C ASN A 434 -9.26 -4.89 12.77
N LEU A 435 -8.42 -5.92 12.68
CA LEU A 435 -7.18 -5.90 11.93
C LEU A 435 -7.40 -6.24 10.46
N SER A 436 -6.79 -5.42 9.61
CA SER A 436 -6.77 -5.49 8.16
C SER A 436 -5.41 -5.97 7.69
N TYR A 437 -5.29 -7.24 7.30
CA TYR A 437 -4.00 -7.84 6.94
C TYR A 437 -3.50 -7.38 5.55
N LEU A 438 -2.21 -7.03 5.48
CA LEU A 438 -1.51 -6.50 4.32
C LEU A 438 -0.34 -7.45 3.97
N PRO A 439 -0.52 -8.41 3.05
CA PRO A 439 0.45 -9.50 2.80
C PRO A 439 1.86 -9.06 2.37
N GLY A 440 2.04 -7.83 1.88
CA GLY A 440 3.33 -7.27 1.45
C GLY A 440 3.63 -5.90 2.04
N GLY A 441 3.15 -5.63 3.25
CA GLY A 441 3.43 -4.39 4.00
C GLY A 441 2.72 -3.13 3.50
N ALA A 442 2.07 -3.20 2.33
CA ALA A 442 1.57 -2.06 1.57
C ALA A 442 0.14 -2.27 1.01
N PHE A 443 -0.57 -1.16 0.87
CA PHE A 443 -1.74 -1.06 0.00
C PHE A 443 -1.29 -0.86 -1.46
N GLN A 444 -1.96 -1.51 -2.41
CA GLN A 444 -1.64 -1.37 -3.84
C GLN A 444 -2.84 -0.79 -4.60
N ALA A 445 -2.64 0.31 -5.32
CA ALA A 445 -3.57 0.79 -6.34
C ALA A 445 -2.89 0.75 -7.71
N SER A 446 -3.65 0.57 -8.78
CA SER A 446 -3.07 0.58 -10.14
C SER A 446 -3.99 1.16 -11.18
N LEU A 447 -3.38 1.77 -12.19
CA LEU A 447 -4.01 2.37 -13.36
C LEU A 447 -3.33 1.83 -14.62
N ALA A 448 -4.12 1.40 -15.59
CA ALA A 448 -3.65 1.01 -16.92
C ALA A 448 -4.25 1.95 -17.97
N ALA A 449 -3.48 2.92 -18.44
CA ALA A 449 -3.91 3.88 -19.45
C ALA A 449 -3.98 3.20 -20.83
N ARG A 450 -5.18 3.15 -21.39
CA ARG A 450 -5.49 2.50 -22.68
C ARG A 450 -6.21 3.48 -23.60
N ARG A 451 -6.03 3.28 -24.91
CA ARG A 451 -6.85 3.95 -25.91
C ARG A 451 -8.14 3.15 -26.06
N TYR A 452 -9.29 3.72 -25.77
CA TYR A 452 -10.54 2.95 -25.93
C TYR A 452 -11.00 2.98 -27.39
N THR A 453 -10.77 1.89 -28.10
CA THR A 453 -11.17 1.67 -29.50
C THR A 453 -12.06 0.44 -29.63
N PRO A 454 -12.94 0.34 -30.66
CA PRO A 454 -13.77 -0.85 -30.93
C PRO A 454 -13.01 -2.14 -31.32
N VAL A 455 -11.69 -2.19 -31.08
CA VAL A 455 -10.81 -3.34 -31.25
C VAL A 455 -9.78 -3.25 -30.12
N SER A 456 -9.46 -4.40 -29.51
CA SER A 456 -8.54 -4.55 -28.38
C SER A 456 -7.29 -3.65 -28.48
N SER A 457 -7.09 -2.79 -27.48
CA SER A 457 -6.02 -1.81 -27.46
C SER A 457 -4.89 -2.18 -26.50
N LYS A 458 -3.67 -1.85 -26.90
CA LYS A 458 -2.49 -2.01 -26.06
C LYS A 458 -2.45 -0.90 -25.01
N THR A 459 -2.23 -1.27 -23.75
CA THR A 459 -1.88 -0.32 -22.68
C THR A 459 -0.67 0.52 -23.09
N MET A 460 -0.75 1.84 -22.92
CA MET A 460 0.28 2.82 -23.26
C MET A 460 1.18 3.10 -22.06
N ALA A 461 0.59 3.27 -20.88
CA ALA A 461 1.28 3.38 -19.61
C ALA A 461 0.54 2.62 -18.51
N THR A 462 1.28 2.07 -17.56
CA THR A 462 0.78 1.57 -16.29
C THR A 462 1.40 2.35 -15.15
N VAL A 463 0.58 2.82 -14.23
CA VAL A 463 1.01 3.45 -12.98
C VAL A 463 0.57 2.54 -11.85
N VAL A 464 1.51 2.08 -11.04
CA VAL A 464 1.25 1.30 -9.82
C VAL A 464 1.65 2.16 -8.64
N VAL A 465 0.81 2.21 -7.62
CA VAL A 465 1.03 2.98 -6.40
C VAL A 465 1.03 1.99 -5.24
N LEU A 466 2.11 2.01 -4.47
CA LEU A 466 2.31 1.20 -3.27
C LEU A 466 2.33 2.17 -2.08
N GLU A 467 1.22 2.29 -1.37
CA GLU A 467 1.19 3.06 -0.12
C GLU A 467 1.67 2.17 1.03
N TYR A 468 2.56 2.69 1.87
CA TYR A 468 3.12 1.99 3.03
C TYR A 468 2.56 2.64 4.32
N PRO A 469 1.46 2.12 4.90
CA PRO A 469 0.77 2.77 6.02
C PRO A 469 1.64 2.97 7.25
N ALA A 470 2.55 2.03 7.53
CA ALA A 470 3.51 2.08 8.63
C ALA A 470 4.54 3.22 8.51
N ASN A 471 4.61 3.87 7.34
CA ASN A 471 5.69 4.79 6.99
C ASN A 471 5.18 6.12 6.39
N GLU A 472 3.87 6.25 6.19
CA GLU A 472 3.20 7.48 5.73
C GLU A 472 3.76 8.06 4.43
N TYR A 473 4.04 7.17 3.46
CA TYR A 473 4.42 7.52 2.10
C TYR A 473 3.82 6.56 1.08
N SER A 474 3.81 6.99 -0.18
CA SER A 474 3.43 6.20 -1.34
C SER A 474 4.57 6.13 -2.36
N GLU A 475 4.93 4.93 -2.82
CA GLU A 475 5.85 4.71 -3.93
C GLU A 475 5.07 4.55 -5.24
N VAL A 476 5.33 5.43 -6.21
CA VAL A 476 4.67 5.44 -7.52
C VAL A 476 5.63 4.89 -8.57
N VAL A 477 5.29 3.71 -9.12
CA VAL A 477 6.00 3.06 -10.22
C VAL A 477 5.29 3.35 -11.53
N VAL A 478 5.94 4.10 -12.41
CA VAL A 478 5.47 4.42 -13.76
C VAL A 478 6.20 3.54 -14.77
N ASN A 479 5.45 2.87 -15.65
CA ASN A 479 5.98 2.16 -16.81
C ASN A 479 5.23 2.63 -18.07
N LYS A 480 5.94 3.18 -19.05
CA LYS A 480 5.40 3.76 -20.29
C LYS A 480 6.06 3.17 -21.54
N ARG A 481 5.30 3.08 -22.63
CA ARG A 481 5.75 2.50 -23.91
C ARG A 481 6.24 3.51 -24.95
N ALA A 482 5.87 4.78 -24.82
CA ALA A 482 6.34 5.88 -25.64
C ALA A 482 6.30 7.20 -24.84
N GLU A 483 6.81 8.27 -25.42
CA GLU A 483 6.78 9.62 -24.83
C GLU A 483 5.34 10.15 -24.75
N ILE A 484 5.05 10.99 -23.74
CA ILE A 484 3.69 11.48 -23.46
C ILE A 484 3.75 13.00 -23.38
N SER A 485 2.87 13.68 -24.11
CA SER A 485 2.87 15.14 -24.28
C SER A 485 2.13 15.88 -23.16
N SER A 486 1.02 15.31 -22.65
CA SER A 486 0.30 15.83 -21.50
C SER A 486 -0.23 14.71 -20.59
N VAL A 487 -0.37 15.04 -19.32
CA VAL A 487 -1.01 14.22 -18.28
C VAL A 487 -2.01 15.11 -17.56
N GLU A 488 -3.24 14.65 -17.43
CA GLU A 488 -4.32 15.38 -16.78
C GLU A 488 -5.08 14.44 -15.85
N ALA A 489 -5.34 14.86 -14.60
CA ALA A 489 -6.21 14.14 -13.70
C ALA A 489 -7.66 14.60 -13.91
N HIS A 490 -8.61 13.67 -13.89
CA HIS A 490 -10.04 13.92 -14.05
C HIS A 490 -10.81 13.26 -12.90
N ALA A 491 -11.86 13.95 -12.44
CA ALA A 491 -12.51 13.67 -11.16
C ALA A 491 -13.37 12.39 -11.11
N ARG A 492 -13.58 11.70 -12.23
CA ARG A 492 -14.43 10.49 -12.29
C ARG A 492 -13.65 9.29 -12.82
N PRO A 493 -14.05 8.06 -12.44
CA PRO A 493 -13.55 6.85 -13.06
C PRO A 493 -13.92 6.82 -14.55
N VAL A 494 -13.10 6.13 -15.37
CA VAL A 494 -13.42 5.81 -16.75
C VAL A 494 -14.66 4.94 -16.72
N ASP A 495 -15.77 5.53 -17.13
CA ASP A 495 -17.04 4.86 -17.20
C ASP A 495 -16.99 3.78 -18.29
N MET A 496 -17.02 2.52 -17.83
CA MET A 496 -17.08 1.35 -18.71
C MET A 496 -18.52 1.00 -19.08
N ALA A 497 -19.53 1.71 -18.54
CA ALA A 497 -20.89 1.63 -19.05
C ALA A 497 -21.03 2.49 -20.32
N VAL A 498 -22.17 2.37 -20.99
CA VAL A 498 -22.39 3.08 -22.25
C VAL A 498 -22.77 4.52 -21.97
N THR A 499 -22.04 5.43 -22.59
CA THR A 499 -22.18 6.87 -22.41
C THR A 499 -22.47 7.57 -23.74
N SER A 500 -22.80 8.87 -23.66
CA SER A 500 -23.04 9.73 -24.83
C SER A 500 -21.78 10.15 -25.59
N GLY A 501 -20.58 9.74 -25.16
CA GLY A 501 -19.31 10.25 -25.67
C GLY A 501 -18.15 9.24 -25.68
N PRO A 502 -16.98 9.63 -26.20
CA PRO A 502 -15.80 8.77 -26.22
C PRO A 502 -15.28 8.51 -24.79
N PRO A 503 -14.84 7.28 -24.42
CA PRO A 503 -14.51 6.93 -23.03
C PRO A 503 -13.50 7.85 -22.33
N CYS A 504 -12.56 8.43 -23.07
CA CYS A 504 -11.56 9.38 -22.55
C CYS A 504 -11.94 10.86 -22.70
N GLY A 505 -13.20 11.19 -23.00
CA GLY A 505 -13.68 12.56 -23.10
C GLY A 505 -14.31 13.06 -21.80
N ASP A 506 -14.29 14.38 -21.58
CA ASP A 506 -14.76 15.07 -20.37
C ASP A 506 -16.20 14.73 -19.94
N GLN A 507 -17.05 14.28 -20.87
CA GLN A 507 -18.41 13.81 -20.54
C GLN A 507 -18.38 12.59 -19.60
N ASN A 508 -17.36 11.74 -19.73
CA ASN A 508 -17.27 10.43 -19.10
C ASN A 508 -16.34 10.46 -17.89
N ILE A 509 -15.07 10.83 -18.09
CA ILE A 509 -14.10 11.00 -17.00
C ILE A 509 -14.34 12.27 -16.17
N GLY A 510 -15.27 13.13 -16.60
CA GLY A 510 -15.64 14.34 -15.89
C GLY A 510 -14.66 15.50 -16.12
N PRO A 511 -14.87 16.62 -15.42
CA PRO A 511 -13.99 17.77 -15.51
C PRO A 511 -12.58 17.43 -15.01
N LYS A 512 -11.60 18.17 -15.52
CA LYS A 512 -10.23 18.17 -15.02
C LYS A 512 -10.23 18.49 -13.52
N ALA A 513 -9.61 17.62 -12.73
CA ALA A 513 -9.43 17.84 -11.30
C ALA A 513 -8.52 19.06 -11.06
N ARG A 514 -8.77 19.81 -9.98
CA ARG A 514 -7.86 20.88 -9.53
C ARG A 514 -6.50 20.22 -9.23
N SER A 515 -5.46 20.59 -9.99
CA SER A 515 -4.18 19.87 -10.07
C SER A 515 -3.60 19.53 -8.69
N PRO A 516 -3.76 18.28 -8.21
CA PRO A 516 -3.31 17.92 -6.87
C PRO A 516 -1.78 17.84 -6.84
N GLN A 517 -1.18 18.00 -5.66
CA GLN A 517 0.28 18.05 -5.52
C GLN A 517 0.95 16.76 -6.05
N TRP A 518 0.34 15.59 -5.82
CA TRP A 518 0.82 14.32 -6.34
C TRP A 518 0.85 14.26 -7.88
N LEU A 519 -0.03 14.98 -8.58
CA LEU A 519 -0.07 14.98 -10.05
C LEU A 519 1.22 15.55 -10.63
N GLN A 520 1.86 16.51 -9.96
CA GLN A 520 3.12 17.09 -10.41
C GLN A 520 4.25 16.05 -10.45
N ILE A 521 4.27 15.14 -9.46
CA ILE A 521 5.25 14.05 -9.36
C ILE A 521 4.99 13.00 -10.44
N ILE A 522 3.71 12.62 -10.62
CA ILE A 522 3.32 11.65 -11.66
C ILE A 522 3.55 12.22 -13.07
N ASP A 523 3.25 13.50 -13.30
CA ASP A 523 3.47 14.19 -14.58
C ASP A 523 4.95 14.25 -14.94
N ALA A 524 5.82 14.63 -13.99
CA ALA A 524 7.27 14.59 -14.18
C ALA A 524 7.76 13.18 -14.54
N GLY A 525 7.24 12.15 -13.88
CA GLY A 525 7.58 10.76 -14.16
C GLY A 525 7.09 10.25 -15.50
N ILE A 526 5.87 10.58 -15.89
CA ILE A 526 5.28 10.17 -17.16
C ILE A 526 5.92 10.92 -18.35
N LYS A 527 6.09 12.24 -18.27
CA LYS A 527 6.71 13.03 -19.34
C LYS A 527 8.21 12.78 -19.44
N HIS A 528 8.95 13.04 -18.36
CA HIS A 528 10.41 13.16 -18.38
C HIS A 528 11.15 11.94 -17.83
N GLY A 529 10.45 11.00 -17.19
CA GLY A 529 11.03 9.73 -16.74
C GLY A 529 11.47 8.82 -17.89
N LYS A 530 12.33 7.84 -17.57
CA LYS A 530 12.64 6.70 -18.44
C LYS A 530 11.40 5.83 -18.66
N ASN A 531 11.47 4.84 -19.56
CA ASN A 531 10.35 3.90 -19.79
C ASN A 531 9.89 3.17 -18.53
N THR A 532 10.76 3.04 -17.53
CA THR A 532 10.38 2.64 -16.17
C THR A 532 11.06 3.60 -15.19
N SER A 533 10.27 4.11 -14.25
CA SER A 533 10.73 5.08 -13.24
C SER A 533 9.89 4.99 -11.98
N THR A 534 10.52 5.21 -10.84
CA THR A 534 9.90 5.08 -9.51
C THR A 534 10.11 6.36 -8.71
N TYR A 535 9.06 6.82 -8.05
CA TYR A 535 9.04 8.06 -7.25
C TYR A 535 8.49 7.78 -5.86
N VAL A 536 8.95 8.54 -4.87
CA VAL A 536 8.38 8.54 -3.53
C VAL A 536 7.56 9.82 -3.36
N VAL A 537 6.36 9.68 -2.80
CA VAL A 537 5.46 10.76 -2.45
C VAL A 537 5.23 10.69 -0.95
N ASP A 538 5.55 11.75 -0.21
CA ASP A 538 5.32 11.84 1.24
C ASP A 538 3.84 12.16 1.54
N ASP A 539 2.93 11.33 1.03
CA ASP A 539 1.47 11.37 1.23
C ASP A 539 0.88 9.95 1.10
N LEU A 540 -0.31 9.76 1.67
CA LEU A 540 -1.10 8.52 1.64
C LEU A 540 -2.08 8.57 0.45
N LEU A 541 -1.63 8.12 -0.72
CA LEU A 541 -2.37 8.27 -1.98
C LEU A 541 -3.54 7.28 -2.13
N ILE A 542 -3.67 6.28 -1.28
CA ILE A 542 -4.74 5.27 -1.32
C ILE A 542 -5.71 5.49 -0.15
N SER A 543 -5.21 5.57 1.08
CA SER A 543 -6.05 5.70 2.29
C SER A 543 -6.12 7.13 2.85
N GLY A 544 -5.41 8.10 2.27
CA GLY A 544 -5.39 9.48 2.75
C GLY A 544 -6.52 10.35 2.19
N PRO A 545 -6.63 11.61 2.68
CA PRO A 545 -7.64 12.57 2.19
C PRO A 545 -7.44 12.93 0.71
N ASN A 546 -6.20 12.86 0.21
CA ASN A 546 -5.84 13.11 -1.19
C ASN A 546 -5.94 11.85 -2.08
N SER A 547 -6.73 10.85 -1.69
CA SER A 547 -6.80 9.54 -2.36
C SER A 547 -7.02 9.67 -3.87
N LEU A 548 -6.20 8.95 -4.65
CA LEU A 548 -6.34 8.86 -6.11
C LEU A 548 -7.35 7.78 -6.54
N LEU A 549 -7.95 7.03 -5.62
CA LEU A 549 -9.01 6.07 -5.97
C LEU A 549 -10.18 6.79 -6.64
N GLY A 550 -10.75 6.16 -7.68
CA GLY A 550 -11.77 6.78 -8.53
C GLY A 550 -11.27 7.89 -9.45
N THR A 551 -10.04 8.42 -9.27
CA THR A 551 -9.45 9.41 -10.17
C THR A 551 -8.97 8.75 -11.46
N SER A 552 -9.24 9.40 -12.59
CA SER A 552 -8.71 8.97 -13.89
C SER A 552 -7.56 9.85 -14.35
N LEU A 553 -6.59 9.25 -15.04
CA LEU A 553 -5.58 9.98 -15.80
C LEU A 553 -5.93 9.95 -17.28
N LEU A 554 -5.88 11.12 -17.92
CA LEU A 554 -5.89 11.31 -19.36
C LEU A 554 -4.44 11.62 -19.81
N LEU A 555 -3.94 10.84 -20.76
CA LEU A 555 -2.61 10.96 -21.34
C LEU A 555 -2.77 11.28 -22.83
N SER A 556 -2.00 12.25 -23.34
CA SER A 556 -1.88 12.50 -24.78
C SER A 556 -0.54 12.00 -25.32
N HIS A 557 -0.56 11.45 -26.53
CA HIS A 557 0.62 11.21 -27.36
C HIS A 557 0.26 11.53 -28.80
N ASP A 558 1.00 12.45 -29.42
CA ASP A 558 0.68 13.07 -30.71
C ASP A 558 -0.76 13.63 -30.77
N ASN A 559 -1.69 12.91 -31.40
CA ASN A 559 -3.11 13.23 -31.49
C ASN A 559 -4.01 12.15 -30.85
N ASP A 560 -3.42 11.15 -30.20
CA ASP A 560 -4.12 10.03 -29.58
C ASP A 560 -4.26 10.22 -28.07
N TYR A 561 -5.45 9.91 -27.57
CA TYR A 561 -5.80 9.99 -26.15
C TYR A 561 -5.90 8.60 -25.53
N TYR A 562 -5.30 8.45 -24.35
CA TYR A 562 -5.30 7.24 -23.55
C TYR A 562 -5.78 7.60 -22.16
N CYS A 563 -6.67 6.79 -21.58
CA CYS A 563 -7.13 7.02 -20.22
C CYS A 563 -7.19 5.73 -19.41
N GLY A 564 -7.20 5.87 -18.10
CA GLY A 564 -7.37 4.79 -17.15
C GLY A 564 -7.72 5.37 -15.79
N THR A 565 -8.14 4.51 -14.86
CA THR A 565 -8.51 4.89 -13.49
C THR A 565 -7.67 4.12 -12.50
N PHE A 566 -7.31 4.76 -11.40
CA PHE A 566 -6.72 4.04 -10.26
C PHE A 566 -7.78 3.20 -9.57
N ARG A 567 -7.54 1.90 -9.51
CA ARG A 567 -8.37 0.94 -8.78
C ARG A 567 -7.52 0.14 -7.83
N PHE A 568 -8.10 -0.17 -6.68
CA PHE A 568 -7.53 -1.12 -5.73
C PHE A 568 -7.93 -2.55 -6.19
N PRO A 569 -7.02 -3.55 -6.18
CA PRO A 569 -7.19 -4.82 -6.90
C PRO A 569 -8.04 -5.85 -6.16
N GLN A 570 -8.84 -5.43 -5.19
CA GLN A 570 -9.62 -6.30 -4.31
C GLN A 570 -11.12 -6.12 -4.48
N GLU A 571 -11.88 -7.06 -3.93
CA GLU A 571 -13.34 -7.03 -3.91
C GLU A 571 -13.85 -5.81 -3.12
N THR A 572 -14.96 -5.25 -3.60
CA THR A 572 -15.64 -4.10 -3.00
C THR A 572 -17.00 -4.53 -2.47
N ASN A 573 -17.25 -4.24 -1.20
CA ASN A 573 -18.60 -4.23 -0.65
C ASN A 573 -19.35 -3.06 -1.29
N ARG A 574 -20.58 -3.29 -1.79
CA ARG A 574 -21.38 -2.24 -2.43
C ARG A 574 -22.78 -2.15 -1.85
N LEU A 575 -23.26 -0.91 -1.71
CA LEU A 575 -24.64 -0.58 -1.33
C LEU A 575 -25.25 0.31 -2.42
N VAL A 576 -26.50 0.06 -2.78
CA VAL A 576 -27.23 0.89 -3.74
C VAL A 576 -28.52 1.40 -3.13
N ALA A 577 -28.76 2.70 -3.26
CA ALA A 577 -30.07 3.31 -3.14
C ALA A 577 -30.63 3.52 -4.54
N ARG A 578 -31.76 2.87 -4.86
CA ARG A 578 -32.52 3.10 -6.09
C ARG A 578 -33.44 4.30 -5.85
N ILE A 579 -33.45 5.25 -6.78
CA ILE A 579 -34.22 6.49 -6.68
C ILE A 579 -35.36 6.45 -7.69
N ASP A 580 -36.59 6.47 -7.19
CA ASP A 580 -37.84 6.51 -7.93
C ASP A 580 -38.77 7.64 -7.43
N GLY A 581 -39.84 7.89 -8.20
CA GLY A 581 -40.78 8.99 -7.95
C GLY A 581 -40.48 10.24 -8.78
N GLU A 582 -40.41 11.41 -8.12
CA GLU A 582 -40.13 12.71 -8.74
C GLU A 582 -38.70 12.78 -9.30
N LEU A 583 -37.76 12.25 -8.51
CA LEU A 583 -36.40 11.97 -8.94
C LEU A 583 -36.32 10.54 -9.47
N GLN A 584 -35.43 10.33 -10.44
CA GLN A 584 -35.13 9.04 -11.03
C GLN A 584 -33.62 8.87 -11.12
N GLY A 585 -33.11 7.74 -10.65
CA GLY A 585 -31.68 7.50 -10.64
C GLY A 585 -31.19 6.46 -9.64
N TYR A 586 -29.94 6.61 -9.23
CA TYR A 586 -29.32 5.79 -8.19
C TYR A 586 -28.18 6.53 -7.47
N VAL A 587 -27.89 6.08 -6.25
CA VAL A 587 -26.62 6.31 -5.54
C VAL A 587 -26.01 4.94 -5.25
N LEU A 588 -24.77 4.75 -5.69
CA LEU A 588 -23.96 3.54 -5.48
C LEU A 588 -22.78 3.90 -4.57
N LEU A 589 -22.70 3.27 -3.41
CA LEU A 589 -21.56 3.31 -2.49
C LEU A 589 -20.71 2.07 -2.73
N SER A 590 -19.39 2.21 -2.85
CA SER A 590 -18.44 1.10 -3.01
C SER A 590 -17.24 1.30 -2.07
N GLN A 591 -16.94 0.32 -1.23
CA GLN A 591 -15.78 0.34 -0.33
C GLN A 591 -15.02 -0.98 -0.46
N TYR A 592 -13.69 -0.93 -0.51
CA TYR A 592 -12.86 -2.12 -0.61
C TYR A 592 -12.90 -2.91 0.71
N ALA A 593 -13.07 -4.23 0.61
CA ALA A 593 -13.47 -5.07 1.74
C ALA A 593 -12.47 -5.11 2.92
N MET A 594 -11.20 -4.73 2.71
CA MET A 594 -10.16 -4.90 3.72
C MET A 594 -10.03 -3.81 4.78
N SER A 595 -10.54 -2.57 4.63
CA SER A 595 -10.33 -1.55 5.69
C SER A 595 -11.32 -0.38 5.64
N GLY A 596 -11.77 0.07 6.81
CA GLY A 596 -12.55 1.30 6.95
C GLY A 596 -11.77 2.58 6.61
N ASP A 597 -10.43 2.52 6.60
CA ASP A 597 -9.54 3.64 6.21
C ASP A 597 -9.65 4.00 4.73
N ILE A 598 -10.06 3.07 3.86
CA ILE A 598 -10.19 3.37 2.44
C ILE A 598 -11.49 4.16 2.26
N PRO A 599 -11.44 5.37 1.65
CA PRO A 599 -12.62 6.16 1.38
C PRO A 599 -13.66 5.39 0.56
N THR A 600 -14.94 5.61 0.83
CA THR A 600 -16.03 5.01 0.07
C THR A 600 -16.21 5.79 -1.23
N GLU A 601 -16.02 5.10 -2.36
CA GLU A 601 -16.30 5.61 -3.70
C GLU A 601 -17.83 5.73 -3.88
N VAL A 602 -18.31 6.93 -4.19
CA VAL A 602 -19.75 7.21 -4.39
C VAL A 602 -19.99 7.62 -5.83
N ALA A 603 -20.68 6.76 -6.57
CA ALA A 603 -21.14 7.04 -7.92
C ALA A 603 -22.65 7.29 -7.91
N TYR A 604 -23.09 8.42 -8.45
CA TYR A 604 -24.52 8.72 -8.55
C TYR A 604 -24.91 9.26 -9.92
N SER A 605 -26.18 9.08 -10.26
CA SER A 605 -26.80 9.69 -11.44
C SER A 605 -28.26 9.93 -11.10
N ILE A 606 -28.64 11.19 -10.94
CA ILE A 606 -29.98 11.61 -10.50
C ILE A 606 -30.55 12.60 -11.51
N SER A 607 -31.81 12.43 -11.87
CA SER A 607 -32.54 13.29 -12.80
C SER A 607 -33.95 13.55 -12.28
N ARG A 608 -34.53 14.73 -12.54
CA ARG A 608 -35.95 15.00 -12.25
C ARG A 608 -36.75 14.72 -13.52
N ALA A 609 -37.82 13.96 -13.43
CA ALA A 609 -38.56 13.48 -14.61
C ALA A 609 -39.09 14.60 -15.55
N ASN A 610 -39.29 15.81 -15.02
CA ASN A 610 -39.87 16.96 -15.73
C ASN A 610 -38.93 18.17 -15.87
N SER A 611 -37.62 18.06 -15.58
CA SER A 611 -36.68 19.19 -15.73
C SER A 611 -35.33 18.77 -16.30
N THR A 612 -34.74 19.66 -17.10
CA THR A 612 -33.36 19.56 -17.60
C THR A 612 -32.40 20.51 -16.86
N GLU A 613 -32.92 21.29 -15.91
CA GLU A 613 -32.10 22.19 -15.08
C GLU A 613 -31.35 21.40 -14.00
N THR A 614 -30.07 21.75 -13.81
CA THR A 614 -29.26 21.21 -12.71
C THR A 614 -29.66 21.91 -11.41
N GLU A 615 -30.22 21.15 -10.49
CA GLU A 615 -30.43 21.51 -9.09
C GLU A 615 -29.34 20.87 -8.22
N PHE A 616 -29.02 21.53 -7.11
CA PHE A 616 -28.21 20.96 -6.03
C PHE A 616 -29.12 20.41 -4.94
N LEU A 617 -28.79 19.22 -4.43
CA LEU A 617 -29.55 18.52 -3.41
C LEU A 617 -28.64 18.26 -2.22
N GLN A 618 -29.15 18.58 -1.03
CA GLN A 618 -28.60 18.05 0.20
C GLN A 618 -28.89 16.56 0.25
N TRP A 619 -27.93 15.81 0.78
CA TRP A 619 -27.98 14.36 0.92
C TRP A 619 -27.39 13.95 2.26
N GLU A 620 -28.10 13.05 2.92
CA GLU A 620 -27.80 12.56 4.27
C GLU A 620 -28.14 11.07 4.34
N ILE A 621 -27.56 10.36 5.32
CA ILE A 621 -27.99 9.00 5.68
C ILE A 621 -28.70 9.06 7.02
N VAL A 622 -29.94 8.59 7.05
CA VAL A 622 -30.84 8.64 8.20
C VAL A 622 -31.18 7.26 8.74
N SER A 623 -31.47 7.18 10.05
CA SER A 623 -31.75 5.93 10.75
C SER A 623 -33.24 5.74 11.05
N THR A 624 -34.03 5.41 10.04
CA THR A 624 -35.49 5.23 10.11
C THR A 624 -35.89 3.96 10.88
N LYS A 625 -35.68 3.93 12.20
CA LYS A 625 -36.01 2.77 13.04
C LYS A 625 -37.49 2.66 13.42
N ASN A 626 -38.25 3.77 13.35
CA ASN A 626 -39.72 3.81 13.36
C ASN A 626 -40.31 5.15 12.85
N GLU A 627 -39.49 6.09 12.39
CA GLU A 627 -39.88 7.46 12.00
C GLU A 627 -40.24 7.60 10.51
N THR A 628 -40.88 8.73 10.16
CA THR A 628 -41.04 9.13 8.76
C THR A 628 -39.69 9.59 8.17
N CYS A 629 -39.60 9.71 6.85
CA CYS A 629 -38.38 10.20 6.19
C CYS A 629 -37.98 11.63 6.62
N GLU A 630 -38.97 12.49 6.85
CA GLU A 630 -38.78 13.88 7.25
C GLU A 630 -38.27 13.96 8.70
N ASP A 631 -38.89 13.21 9.61
CA ASP A 631 -38.58 13.24 11.05
C ASP A 631 -37.32 12.44 11.42
N ALA A 632 -36.80 11.58 10.53
CA ALA A 632 -35.73 10.65 10.87
C ALA A 632 -34.39 11.35 11.16
N ASP A 633 -33.77 10.97 12.27
CA ASP A 633 -32.45 11.50 12.66
C ASP A 633 -31.34 11.08 11.69
N VAL A 634 -30.41 12.02 11.45
CA VAL A 634 -29.15 11.77 10.75
C VAL A 634 -28.36 10.71 11.52
N PHE A 635 -27.80 9.74 10.80
CA PHE A 635 -27.11 8.61 11.40
C PHE A 635 -25.80 9.05 12.08
N ASN A 636 -25.92 9.33 13.37
CA ASN A 636 -24.85 9.87 14.21
C ASN A 636 -24.56 8.93 15.41
N PRO A 637 -23.95 7.75 15.20
CA PRO A 637 -23.66 6.79 16.29
C PRO A 637 -22.55 7.26 17.26
N PHE A 638 -22.17 8.53 17.19
CA PHE A 638 -21.13 9.18 17.98
C PHE A 638 -21.63 10.42 18.74
N GLU A 639 -22.89 10.81 18.54
CA GLU A 639 -23.49 12.01 19.15
C GLU A 639 -22.65 13.29 18.86
N LEU A 640 -21.97 13.32 17.71
CA LEU A 640 -21.12 14.43 17.28
C LEU A 640 -21.95 15.72 17.08
N PRO A 641 -21.50 16.87 17.60
CA PRO A 641 -22.20 18.14 17.42
C PRO A 641 -22.07 18.62 15.96
N PRO A 642 -23.16 19.05 15.30
CA PRO A 642 -23.11 19.53 13.92
C PRO A 642 -22.26 20.80 13.74
N GLU A 643 -22.05 21.59 14.81
CA GLU A 643 -21.28 22.84 14.77
C GLU A 643 -19.77 22.65 14.59
N GLU A 644 -19.22 21.45 14.89
CA GLU A 644 -17.81 21.15 14.61
C GLU A 644 -17.59 20.52 13.21
N CYS A 645 -18.66 20.16 12.51
CA CYS A 645 -18.59 19.54 11.20
C CYS A 645 -18.25 20.55 10.08
N SER A 646 -17.32 20.17 9.20
CA SER A 646 -16.94 20.94 8.00
C SER A 646 -16.22 20.05 6.98
N ASP A 647 -16.08 20.55 5.75
CA ASP A 647 -15.28 19.94 4.68
C ASP A 647 -13.78 19.92 5.00
N GLU A 648 -13.29 20.87 5.81
CA GLU A 648 -11.95 20.86 6.40
C GLU A 648 -11.80 19.86 7.57
N LYS A 649 -12.90 19.50 8.26
CA LYS A 649 -12.90 18.57 9.41
C LYS A 649 -13.93 17.43 9.27
N PRO A 650 -13.90 16.64 8.19
CA PRO A 650 -14.90 15.59 7.90
C PRO A 650 -14.95 14.45 8.93
N MET A 651 -13.94 14.31 9.80
CA MET A 651 -13.93 13.36 10.93
C MET A 651 -14.73 13.86 12.16
N GLN A 652 -15.06 15.15 12.24
CA GLN A 652 -15.93 15.73 13.27
C GLN A 652 -17.43 15.71 12.88
N CYS A 653 -17.72 15.27 11.66
CA CYS A 653 -19.08 15.12 11.14
C CYS A 653 -19.71 13.78 11.52
N ALA A 654 -21.02 13.78 11.80
CA ALA A 654 -21.83 12.57 11.93
C ALA A 654 -21.61 11.63 10.73
N ILE A 655 -21.69 10.30 10.92
CA ILE A 655 -21.47 9.35 9.81
C ILE A 655 -22.40 9.66 8.63
N GLY A 656 -23.67 9.94 8.92
CA GLY A 656 -24.69 10.24 7.92
C GLY A 656 -24.77 11.69 7.41
N ASP A 657 -24.02 12.66 7.95
CA ASP A 657 -23.93 13.97 7.31
C ASP A 657 -22.92 13.88 6.16
N LEU A 658 -23.44 13.85 4.93
CA LEU A 658 -22.63 13.71 3.71
C LEU A 658 -22.47 15.02 2.96
N SER A 659 -23.44 15.93 3.10
CA SER A 659 -23.41 17.25 2.44
C SER A 659 -22.32 18.12 3.04
N SER A 660 -22.18 18.15 4.37
CA SER A 660 -21.12 18.91 5.04
C SER A 660 -19.73 18.30 4.85
N LYS A 661 -19.63 16.97 4.61
CA LYS A 661 -18.35 16.27 4.36
C LYS A 661 -17.83 16.40 2.93
N ALA A 662 -18.72 16.30 1.94
CA ALA A 662 -18.35 16.09 0.54
C ALA A 662 -19.04 17.06 -0.45
N GLY A 663 -19.87 17.98 0.08
CA GLY A 663 -20.68 18.90 -0.71
C GLY A 663 -22.02 18.29 -1.17
N ASP A 664 -22.90 19.18 -1.61
CA ASP A 664 -24.20 18.84 -2.20
C ASP A 664 -24.05 18.07 -3.52
N ILE A 665 -25.01 17.19 -3.81
CA ILE A 665 -25.06 16.44 -5.07
C ILE A 665 -25.86 17.18 -6.15
N SER A 666 -25.54 16.95 -7.43
CA SER A 666 -26.12 17.72 -8.55
C SER A 666 -26.96 16.85 -9.50
N THR A 667 -28.14 17.34 -9.90
CA THR A 667 -29.02 16.63 -10.84
C THR A 667 -28.62 16.84 -12.31
N GLY A 668 -29.06 15.91 -13.16
CA GLY A 668 -28.89 15.96 -14.62
C GLY A 668 -27.51 15.50 -15.14
N LYS A 669 -26.61 15.05 -14.25
CA LYS A 669 -25.28 14.54 -14.62
C LYS A 669 -24.94 13.31 -13.78
N ARG A 670 -24.29 12.31 -14.39
CA ARG A 670 -23.55 11.27 -13.66
C ARG A 670 -22.33 11.91 -13.00
N GLN A 671 -22.07 11.59 -11.74
CA GLN A 671 -21.00 12.14 -10.94
C GLN A 671 -20.31 11.04 -10.12
N HIS A 672 -19.12 11.36 -9.62
CA HIS A 672 -18.35 10.52 -8.73
C HIS A 672 -17.71 11.41 -7.66
N LEU A 673 -17.70 10.95 -6.41
CA LEU A 673 -17.01 11.57 -5.30
C LEU A 673 -16.48 10.49 -4.35
N SER A 674 -15.65 10.89 -3.40
CA SER A 674 -15.01 10.02 -2.41
C SER A 674 -15.37 10.52 -1.01
N VAL A 675 -15.89 9.67 -0.13
CA VAL A 675 -16.30 10.04 1.23
C VAL A 675 -15.52 9.24 2.26
N ILE A 676 -14.81 9.94 3.14
CA ILE A 676 -14.15 9.32 4.30
C ILE A 676 -15.15 9.08 5.43
N ASN A 677 -14.88 8.10 6.30
CA ASN A 677 -15.75 7.76 7.43
C ASN A 677 -17.23 7.50 7.01
N LEU A 678 -17.40 6.74 5.91
CA LEU A 678 -18.68 6.24 5.40
C LEU A 678 -18.63 4.71 5.27
N PRO A 679 -18.63 3.94 6.37
CA PRO A 679 -18.46 2.49 6.34
C PRO A 679 -19.67 1.79 5.71
N VAL A 680 -19.44 0.99 4.67
CA VAL A 680 -20.50 0.16 4.05
C VAL A 680 -20.60 -1.24 4.70
N SER A 681 -19.64 -1.60 5.55
CA SER A 681 -19.56 -2.87 6.26
C SER A 681 -19.12 -2.69 7.72
N GLY A 682 -19.32 -3.71 8.55
CA GLY A 682 -18.98 -3.67 9.97
C GLY A 682 -20.02 -2.96 10.84
N ILE A 683 -19.62 -2.63 12.06
CA ILE A 683 -20.53 -2.40 13.20
C ILE A 683 -21.30 -1.07 13.12
N ARG A 684 -20.72 -0.10 12.40
CA ARG A 684 -21.27 1.25 12.14
C ARG A 684 -21.78 1.39 10.70
N THR A 685 -22.06 0.27 10.04
CA THR A 685 -22.45 0.25 8.61
C THR A 685 -23.69 1.10 8.32
N VAL A 686 -23.63 1.82 7.19
CA VAL A 686 -24.79 2.48 6.58
C VAL A 686 -25.69 1.53 5.78
N SER A 687 -25.37 0.23 5.73
CA SER A 687 -26.28 -0.80 5.25
C SER A 687 -27.60 -0.77 6.05
N ASP A 688 -28.71 -1.00 5.35
CA ASP A 688 -30.08 -0.88 5.88
C ASP A 688 -30.45 0.49 6.48
N LYS A 689 -29.68 1.55 6.17
CA LYS A 689 -30.11 2.94 6.36
C LYS A 689 -30.75 3.48 5.09
N MET A 690 -31.29 4.69 5.14
CA MET A 690 -31.83 5.36 3.95
C MET A 690 -31.04 6.61 3.62
N VAL A 691 -30.82 6.86 2.32
CA VAL A 691 -30.33 8.14 1.81
C VAL A 691 -31.53 9.09 1.74
N ARG A 692 -31.54 10.14 2.56
CA ARG A 692 -32.47 11.27 2.46
C ARG A 692 -31.92 12.25 1.43
N LEU A 693 -32.78 12.72 0.53
CA LEU A 693 -32.48 13.80 -0.43
C LEU A 693 -33.41 14.98 -0.17
N SER A 694 -32.85 16.19 -0.09
CA SER A 694 -33.59 17.44 0.17
C SER A 694 -33.15 18.53 -0.80
N SER A 695 -34.05 19.47 -1.16
CA SER A 695 -33.68 20.59 -2.03
C SER A 695 -32.85 21.63 -1.26
N THR A 696 -31.72 22.07 -1.81
CA THR A 696 -30.94 23.19 -1.24
C THR A 696 -31.69 24.53 -1.29
N ASN A 697 -32.77 24.64 -2.07
CA ASN A 697 -33.51 25.88 -2.27
C ASN A 697 -34.65 26.06 -1.27
N THR A 698 -35.33 24.97 -0.89
CA THR A 698 -36.47 24.99 0.03
C THR A 698 -36.19 24.31 1.38
N ASN A 699 -35.10 23.55 1.49
CA ASN A 699 -34.80 22.61 2.57
C ASN A 699 -35.91 21.56 2.81
N GLU A 700 -36.81 21.36 1.85
CA GLU A 700 -37.84 20.33 1.91
C GLU A 700 -37.25 18.97 1.50
N THR A 701 -37.66 17.92 2.20
CA THR A 701 -37.26 16.55 1.89
C THR A 701 -38.01 16.07 0.64
N ILE A 702 -37.27 15.61 -0.36
CA ILE A 702 -37.84 15.08 -1.62
C ILE A 702 -38.14 13.58 -1.47
N GLY A 703 -37.31 12.84 -0.73
CA GLY A 703 -37.53 11.42 -0.48
C GLY A 703 -36.39 10.72 0.27
N CYS A 704 -36.68 9.50 0.74
CA CYS A 704 -35.72 8.60 1.36
C CYS A 704 -35.63 7.28 0.59
N TYR A 705 -34.41 6.82 0.35
CA TYR A 705 -34.13 5.67 -0.50
C TYR A 705 -33.23 4.67 0.23
N ARG A 706 -33.72 3.44 0.45
CA ARG A 706 -33.02 2.41 1.23
C ARG A 706 -31.73 1.96 0.55
N LEU A 707 -30.64 1.91 1.33
CA LEU A 707 -29.37 1.32 0.93
C LEU A 707 -29.43 -0.20 1.05
N VAL A 708 -29.33 -0.91 -0.08
CA VAL A 708 -29.39 -2.38 -0.17
C VAL A 708 -28.04 -2.93 -0.66
N PRO A 709 -27.49 -3.99 -0.05
CA PRO A 709 -26.30 -4.67 -0.55
C PRO A 709 -26.44 -5.20 -1.98
N MET A 710 -25.38 -5.06 -2.78
CA MET A 710 -25.27 -5.62 -4.12
C MET A 710 -23.88 -6.20 -4.38
N GLU A 711 -23.84 -7.25 -5.19
CA GLU A 711 -22.62 -7.90 -5.68
C GLU A 711 -22.50 -7.69 -7.20
N ASP A 712 -21.34 -7.97 -7.78
CA ASP A 712 -21.16 -7.96 -9.23
C ASP A 712 -20.69 -9.30 -9.81
N ALA A 713 -21.33 -9.72 -10.91
CA ALA A 713 -20.92 -10.88 -11.70
C ALA A 713 -20.40 -10.41 -13.07
N SER A 714 -19.22 -10.89 -13.47
CA SER A 714 -18.65 -10.62 -14.80
C SER A 714 -18.64 -11.88 -15.67
N PHE A 715 -19.21 -11.80 -16.87
CA PHE A 715 -19.19 -12.88 -17.87
C PHE A 715 -18.91 -12.34 -19.29
N THR A 716 -18.76 -13.23 -20.26
CA THR A 716 -18.47 -12.86 -21.65
C THR A 716 -19.67 -13.18 -22.55
N TRP A 717 -20.16 -12.19 -23.29
CA TRP A 717 -21.33 -12.31 -24.17
C TRP A 717 -20.95 -12.07 -25.64
N MET A 718 -21.34 -13.00 -26.50
CA MET A 718 -21.13 -12.94 -27.94
C MET A 718 -22.41 -12.49 -28.65
N VAL A 719 -22.28 -11.50 -29.53
CA VAL A 719 -23.39 -10.89 -30.30
C VAL A 719 -22.92 -10.48 -31.69
N TYR A 720 -23.84 -10.15 -32.60
CA TYR A 720 -23.47 -9.61 -33.91
C TYR A 720 -22.76 -8.25 -33.80
N SER A 721 -21.69 -8.05 -34.59
CA SER A 721 -20.81 -6.87 -34.50
C SER A 721 -21.44 -5.53 -34.91
N ASN A 722 -22.67 -5.54 -35.43
CA ASN A 722 -23.39 -4.38 -35.95
C ASN A 722 -24.22 -3.61 -34.90
N GLN A 723 -24.29 -4.09 -33.66
CA GLN A 723 -25.00 -3.42 -32.57
C GLN A 723 -24.15 -2.31 -31.95
N SER A 724 -24.78 -1.20 -31.57
CA SER A 724 -24.17 -0.21 -30.68
C SER A 724 -24.11 -0.75 -29.25
N LEU A 725 -23.16 -0.27 -28.45
CA LEU A 725 -23.08 -0.66 -27.04
C LEU A 725 -24.38 -0.33 -26.29
N SER A 726 -25.03 0.80 -26.57
CA SER A 726 -26.25 1.21 -25.86
C SER A 726 -27.43 0.31 -26.21
N SER A 727 -27.56 -0.09 -27.47
CA SER A 727 -28.52 -1.11 -27.89
C SER A 727 -28.26 -2.45 -27.19
N LEU A 728 -27.00 -2.85 -26.99
CA LEU A 728 -26.65 -4.07 -26.24
C LEU A 728 -26.97 -3.95 -24.75
N GLN A 729 -26.70 -2.80 -24.13
CA GLN A 729 -27.02 -2.54 -22.72
C GLN A 729 -28.54 -2.55 -22.49
N SER A 730 -29.32 -1.86 -23.33
CA SER A 730 -30.78 -1.87 -23.25
C SER A 730 -31.38 -3.25 -23.54
N LEU A 731 -30.80 -4.02 -24.48
CA LEU A 731 -31.22 -5.40 -24.75
C LEU A 731 -30.94 -6.33 -23.56
N MET A 732 -29.77 -6.20 -22.93
CA MET A 732 -29.39 -6.93 -21.73
C MET A 732 -30.31 -6.55 -20.54
N ALA A 733 -30.53 -5.26 -20.33
CA ALA A 733 -31.42 -4.71 -19.30
C ALA A 733 -32.83 -5.26 -19.43
N HIS A 734 -33.40 -5.19 -20.64
CA HIS A 734 -34.73 -5.70 -20.93
C HIS A 734 -34.85 -7.22 -20.71
N ARG A 735 -33.86 -8.01 -21.15
CA ARG A 735 -33.84 -9.47 -20.99
C ARG A 735 -33.70 -9.93 -19.54
N LEU A 736 -32.88 -9.24 -18.75
CA LEU A 736 -32.64 -9.58 -17.35
C LEU A 736 -33.64 -8.94 -16.38
N HIS A 737 -34.54 -8.09 -16.89
CA HIS A 737 -35.43 -7.22 -16.11
C HIS A 737 -34.66 -6.31 -15.13
N LEU A 738 -33.53 -5.77 -15.58
CA LEU A 738 -32.64 -4.88 -14.83
C LEU A 738 -32.70 -3.46 -15.35
N GLU A 739 -32.31 -2.50 -14.51
CA GLU A 739 -32.10 -1.13 -14.95
C GLU A 739 -30.75 -0.97 -15.70
N PRO A 740 -30.62 -0.05 -16.66
CA PRO A 740 -29.39 0.11 -17.44
C PRO A 740 -28.13 0.36 -16.60
N PHE A 741 -28.25 1.04 -15.45
CA PHE A 741 -27.11 1.30 -14.56
C PHE A 741 -26.54 0.04 -13.89
N GLN A 742 -27.34 -1.03 -13.80
CA GLN A 742 -26.93 -2.32 -13.25
C GLN A 742 -26.09 -3.14 -14.23
N ILE A 743 -25.88 -2.65 -15.47
CA ILE A 743 -25.17 -3.37 -16.52
C ILE A 743 -24.06 -2.49 -17.09
N ALA A 744 -22.82 -2.95 -16.98
CA ALA A 744 -21.67 -2.40 -17.69
C ALA A 744 -21.24 -3.34 -18.82
N ILE A 745 -20.89 -2.79 -19.98
CA ILE A 745 -20.39 -3.55 -21.14
C ILE A 745 -19.06 -2.94 -21.56
N ASP A 746 -17.98 -3.71 -21.42
CA ASP A 746 -16.62 -3.26 -21.75
C ASP A 746 -16.54 -2.79 -23.22
N TYR A 747 -16.01 -1.58 -23.43
CA TYR A 747 -15.75 -1.03 -24.76
C TYR A 747 -14.79 -1.91 -25.59
N ASN A 748 -13.94 -2.71 -24.93
CA ASN A 748 -13.09 -3.68 -25.59
C ASN A 748 -13.91 -4.88 -26.06
N ARG A 749 -13.88 -5.12 -27.37
CA ARG A 749 -14.48 -6.31 -27.99
C ARG A 749 -13.45 -7.14 -28.71
N GLU A 750 -13.61 -8.45 -28.62
CA GLU A 750 -12.88 -9.43 -29.43
C GLU A 750 -13.72 -9.78 -30.66
N LEU A 751 -13.15 -9.67 -31.86
CA LEU A 751 -13.83 -10.05 -33.09
C LEU A 751 -13.79 -11.56 -33.28
N VAL A 752 -14.94 -12.18 -33.50
CA VAL A 752 -15.11 -13.63 -33.66
C VAL A 752 -15.72 -13.90 -35.05
N GLY A 753 -14.97 -14.60 -35.91
CA GLY A 753 -15.43 -15.01 -37.24
C GLY A 753 -15.90 -13.89 -38.17
N GLY A 754 -15.36 -12.67 -38.01
CA GLY A 754 -15.64 -11.50 -38.85
C GLY A 754 -17.05 -10.90 -38.75
N ARG A 755 -18.01 -11.57 -38.10
CA ARG A 755 -19.43 -11.15 -37.99
C ARG A 755 -19.92 -10.94 -36.56
N CYS A 756 -19.20 -11.50 -35.58
CA CYS A 756 -19.57 -11.45 -34.18
C CYS A 756 -18.51 -10.71 -33.36
N SER A 757 -18.96 -10.14 -32.25
CA SER A 757 -18.15 -9.46 -31.26
C SER A 757 -18.43 -10.08 -29.89
N SER A 758 -17.37 -10.43 -29.19
CA SER A 758 -17.37 -10.93 -27.81
C SER A 758 -17.04 -9.76 -26.88
N TYR A 759 -17.98 -9.41 -25.99
CA TYR A 759 -17.86 -8.33 -25.01
C TYR A 759 -17.81 -8.90 -23.60
N ARG A 760 -17.06 -8.28 -22.70
CA ARG A 760 -17.20 -8.54 -21.25
C ARG A 760 -18.38 -7.73 -20.72
N VAL A 761 -19.31 -8.40 -20.06
CA VAL A 761 -20.47 -7.78 -19.40
C VAL A 761 -20.32 -7.98 -17.89
N THR A 762 -20.61 -6.93 -17.13
CA THR A 762 -20.68 -6.97 -15.67
C THR A 762 -22.08 -6.56 -15.24
N VAL A 763 -22.71 -7.36 -14.38
CA VAL A 763 -24.07 -7.16 -13.85
C VAL A 763 -23.98 -6.93 -12.35
N LEU A 764 -24.68 -5.92 -11.83
CA LEU A 764 -24.75 -5.53 -10.43
C LEU A 764 -26.16 -5.79 -9.86
N GLU A 765 -26.28 -6.74 -8.93
CA GLU A 765 -27.57 -7.12 -8.33
C GLU A 765 -27.38 -7.87 -7.00
N SER A 766 -28.46 -8.21 -6.29
CA SER A 766 -28.41 -9.11 -5.12
C SER A 766 -27.87 -10.51 -5.48
N ASN A 767 -27.14 -11.13 -4.53
CA ASN A 767 -26.50 -12.44 -4.69
C ASN A 767 -27.47 -13.53 -5.21
N GLU A 768 -28.64 -13.65 -4.59
CA GLU A 768 -29.69 -14.61 -4.99
C GLU A 768 -30.06 -14.48 -6.47
N ARG A 769 -30.28 -13.24 -6.94
CA ARG A 769 -30.68 -12.98 -8.34
C ARG A 769 -29.50 -13.04 -9.30
N LEU A 770 -28.27 -12.79 -8.87
CA LEU A 770 -27.08 -13.07 -9.68
C LEU A 770 -26.93 -14.55 -9.99
N ALA A 771 -27.23 -15.44 -9.03
CA ALA A 771 -27.23 -16.89 -9.27
C ALA A 771 -28.22 -17.28 -10.36
N ASP A 772 -29.45 -16.74 -10.35
CA ASP A 772 -30.45 -16.95 -11.40
C ASP A 772 -29.99 -16.42 -12.77
N ILE A 773 -29.40 -15.22 -12.81
CA ILE A 773 -28.88 -14.60 -14.04
C ILE A 773 -27.73 -15.43 -14.63
N LEU A 774 -26.83 -15.94 -13.79
CA LEU A 774 -25.74 -16.83 -14.23
C LEU A 774 -26.25 -18.21 -14.65
N PHE A 775 -27.35 -18.70 -14.09
CA PHE A 775 -27.97 -19.96 -14.48
C PHE A 775 -28.56 -19.92 -15.89
N ILE A 776 -29.26 -18.84 -16.27
CA ILE A 776 -29.82 -18.67 -17.63
C ILE A 776 -28.77 -18.39 -18.71
N PHE A 777 -27.55 -18.05 -18.30
CA PHE A 777 -26.42 -17.84 -19.20
C PHE A 777 -25.63 -19.14 -19.45
N ASP A 778 -25.17 -19.31 -20.68
CA ASP A 778 -24.26 -20.37 -21.09
C ASP A 778 -22.85 -19.77 -21.19
N VAL A 779 -22.05 -20.01 -20.15
CA VAL A 779 -20.69 -19.47 -20.01
C VAL A 779 -19.73 -20.05 -21.04
N GLU A 780 -19.91 -21.31 -21.44
CA GLU A 780 -19.05 -21.97 -22.44
C GLU A 780 -19.33 -21.43 -23.85
N ASN A 781 -20.61 -21.34 -24.22
CA ASN A 781 -21.04 -20.84 -25.53
C ASN A 781 -21.18 -19.31 -25.59
N LYS A 782 -20.91 -18.60 -24.49
CA LYS A 782 -20.94 -17.13 -24.36
C LYS A 782 -22.27 -16.49 -24.80
N LYS A 783 -23.40 -17.14 -24.53
CA LYS A 783 -24.74 -16.72 -24.96
C LYS A 783 -25.82 -17.04 -23.92
N PHE A 784 -27.04 -16.57 -24.10
CA PHE A 784 -28.17 -17.09 -23.32
C PHE A 784 -28.52 -18.51 -23.77
N ARG A 785 -28.96 -19.36 -22.83
CA ARG A 785 -29.36 -20.75 -23.16
C ARG A 785 -30.52 -20.83 -24.15
N GLU A 786 -31.40 -19.81 -24.14
CA GLU A 786 -32.54 -19.69 -25.04
C GLU A 786 -32.18 -19.10 -26.42
N ASP A 787 -30.99 -18.52 -26.59
CA ASP A 787 -30.56 -17.97 -27.88
C ASP A 787 -30.23 -19.10 -28.87
N ALA A 788 -30.75 -18.98 -30.10
CA ALA A 788 -30.32 -19.78 -31.23
C ALA A 788 -28.80 -19.66 -31.47
N GLU A 789 -28.20 -20.65 -32.13
CA GLU A 789 -26.75 -20.62 -32.43
C GLU A 789 -26.36 -19.40 -33.27
N LEU A 790 -25.45 -18.59 -32.73
CA LEU A 790 -24.81 -17.47 -33.41
C LEU A 790 -23.81 -18.00 -34.44
N VAL A 791 -24.11 -17.81 -35.73
CA VAL A 791 -23.26 -18.30 -36.83
C VAL A 791 -22.09 -17.34 -37.08
N CYS A 792 -21.06 -17.46 -36.25
CA CYS A 792 -19.87 -16.61 -36.24
C CYS A 792 -18.71 -17.23 -37.03
N GLY A 793 -18.86 -17.35 -38.35
CA GLY A 793 -17.85 -18.00 -39.21
C GLY A 793 -17.59 -17.30 -40.55
N GLU A 794 -16.34 -17.41 -41.01
CA GLU A 794 -15.96 -17.10 -42.38
C GLU A 794 -16.54 -18.15 -43.33
N LYS A 795 -17.30 -17.71 -44.33
CA LYS A 795 -17.67 -18.50 -45.50
C LYS A 795 -17.41 -17.68 -46.75
N GLU A 796 -16.36 -18.03 -47.49
CA GLU A 796 -16.32 -17.81 -48.92
C GLU A 796 -16.04 -19.11 -49.69
N ALA A 797 -16.83 -19.25 -50.76
CA ALA A 797 -16.58 -20.01 -51.98
C ALA A 797 -16.61 -21.56 -51.99
N GLU A 798 -17.21 -22.06 -53.08
CA GLU A 798 -17.15 -23.42 -53.66
C GLU A 798 -17.68 -24.60 -52.80
N THR A 799 -18.88 -25.09 -53.09
CA THR A 799 -19.03 -25.98 -54.26
C THR A 799 -20.42 -25.97 -54.87
N SER A 800 -20.47 -25.87 -56.19
CA SER A 800 -21.67 -26.08 -57.01
C SER A 800 -21.95 -27.56 -57.23
N VAL A 801 -23.19 -28.00 -57.02
CA VAL A 801 -23.77 -29.12 -57.78
C VAL A 801 -25.14 -28.68 -58.28
N ALA A 802 -25.30 -28.67 -59.60
CA ALA A 802 -26.55 -28.33 -60.26
C ALA A 802 -27.38 -29.59 -60.51
N THR A 803 -28.70 -29.50 -60.28
CA THR A 803 -29.66 -30.40 -60.95
C THR A 803 -30.89 -29.61 -61.38
N THR A 804 -31.01 -29.38 -62.69
CA THR A 804 -32.19 -28.86 -63.37
C THR A 804 -33.34 -29.86 -63.36
N VAL A 805 -34.57 -29.42 -63.05
CA VAL A 805 -35.81 -29.75 -63.80
C VAL A 805 -36.81 -28.60 -63.66
N ALA A 806 -37.39 -28.16 -64.78
CA ALA A 806 -38.66 -27.43 -64.89
C ALA A 806 -39.61 -28.32 -65.75
N PRO A 807 -40.95 -28.18 -65.77
CA PRO A 807 -41.61 -26.92 -66.19
C PRO A 807 -43.03 -26.63 -65.62
N THR A 808 -43.60 -25.46 -66.02
CA THR A 808 -45.04 -25.08 -66.19
C THR A 808 -46.13 -25.78 -65.34
N THR A 809 -47.04 -25.04 -64.69
CA THR A 809 -48.18 -24.39 -65.39
C THR A 809 -48.82 -23.18 -64.66
N THR A 810 -49.54 -22.38 -65.46
CA THR A 810 -50.44 -21.26 -65.11
C THR A 810 -51.62 -21.60 -64.19
N ALA A 811 -51.97 -20.66 -63.29
CA ALA A 811 -53.36 -20.31 -62.97
C ALA A 811 -53.44 -18.83 -62.51
N THR A 812 -54.57 -18.18 -62.78
CA THR A 812 -54.79 -16.73 -62.65
C THR A 812 -55.92 -16.44 -61.67
N GLU A 813 -55.80 -15.43 -60.80
CA GLU A 813 -56.91 -14.56 -60.35
C GLU A 813 -56.32 -13.34 -59.59
N THR A 814 -56.42 -12.08 -60.05
CA THR A 814 -57.53 -11.09 -59.87
C THR A 814 -58.07 -10.98 -58.43
N THR A 815 -58.21 -9.81 -57.77
CA THR A 815 -58.24 -8.40 -58.25
C THR A 815 -58.10 -7.36 -57.09
N LYS A 816 -57.67 -6.11 -57.39
CA LYS A 816 -58.16 -4.81 -56.80
C LYS A 816 -57.82 -4.44 -55.33
N MET A 817 -57.65 -3.17 -54.91
CA MET A 817 -57.66 -1.84 -55.59
C MET A 817 -57.12 -0.69 -54.68
N THR A 818 -56.70 0.46 -55.26
CA THR A 818 -56.80 1.87 -54.73
C THR A 818 -56.05 2.30 -53.42
N THR A 819 -55.44 3.51 -53.25
CA THR A 819 -55.13 4.65 -54.16
C THR A 819 -54.14 5.68 -53.54
N SER A 820 -53.47 6.47 -54.42
CA SER A 820 -52.97 7.88 -54.31
C SER A 820 -52.57 8.48 -52.93
N ALA A 821 -51.37 9.04 -52.70
CA ALA A 821 -50.59 10.07 -53.44
C ALA A 821 -51.09 11.53 -53.33
N SER A 822 -50.24 12.42 -52.81
CA SER A 822 -50.21 13.88 -53.09
C SER A 822 -48.84 14.50 -52.69
N THR A 823 -48.57 15.72 -53.16
CA THR A 823 -47.21 16.32 -53.34
C THR A 823 -47.11 17.74 -52.72
N VAL A 824 -46.03 18.51 -53.00
CA VAL A 824 -45.90 19.99 -52.85
C VAL A 824 -45.53 20.48 -51.42
N SER A 825 -44.61 21.42 -51.12
CA SER A 825 -43.52 22.15 -51.86
C SER A 825 -42.53 22.88 -50.91
N PHE A 826 -41.40 23.35 -51.45
CA PHE A 826 -40.47 24.34 -50.84
C PHE A 826 -41.07 25.77 -50.73
N PRO A 827 -40.43 26.69 -49.96
CA PRO A 827 -39.76 27.83 -50.61
C PRO A 827 -38.35 28.20 -50.02
N THR A 828 -37.71 29.24 -50.59
CA THR A 828 -36.27 29.60 -50.42
C THR A 828 -36.02 31.11 -50.12
N THR A 829 -34.75 31.47 -49.91
CA THR A 829 -34.14 32.85 -49.83
C THR A 829 -34.21 33.55 -48.46
N LYS A 830 -33.30 34.49 -48.06
CA LYS A 830 -32.35 35.36 -48.81
C LYS A 830 -31.15 35.83 -47.94
N SER A 831 -30.25 36.67 -48.50
CA SER A 831 -28.88 37.00 -48.02
C SER A 831 -28.60 38.46 -47.60
N SER A 832 -27.58 38.72 -46.76
CA SER A 832 -26.76 39.97 -46.69
C SER A 832 -25.57 39.79 -45.70
N ASN A 833 -24.28 39.94 -46.03
CA ASN A 833 -23.43 41.11 -46.36
C ASN A 833 -22.71 41.85 -45.20
N SER A 834 -21.39 42.06 -45.41
CA SER A 834 -20.48 43.09 -44.83
C SER A 834 -20.01 42.92 -43.35
N SER A 835 -18.85 43.43 -42.89
CA SER A 835 -17.69 44.10 -43.54
C SER A 835 -16.36 43.93 -42.73
N SER A 836 -15.25 44.53 -43.21
CA SER A 836 -13.86 44.47 -42.70
C SER A 836 -13.32 45.79 -42.11
N THR A 837 -12.34 45.73 -41.18
CA THR A 837 -11.16 46.65 -41.04
C THR A 837 -10.20 46.06 -39.97
N VAL A 838 -8.93 45.72 -40.19
CA VAL A 838 -7.68 46.45 -40.55
C VAL A 838 -6.72 46.67 -39.34
N LEU A 839 -5.49 46.17 -39.54
CA LEU A 839 -4.15 46.34 -38.92
C LEU A 839 -3.73 47.77 -38.43
N PRO A 840 -2.49 48.05 -37.89
CA PRO A 840 -1.25 47.24 -37.76
C PRO A 840 -0.37 47.40 -36.45
N THR A 841 0.71 46.59 -36.32
CA THR A 841 2.13 46.91 -35.88
C THR A 841 2.45 47.75 -34.60
N THR A 842 3.58 47.66 -33.85
CA THR A 842 4.85 46.86 -33.85
C THR A 842 5.71 47.23 -32.61
N THR A 843 6.66 46.36 -32.19
CA THR A 843 8.02 46.68 -31.60
C THR A 843 8.10 47.54 -30.30
N GLU A 844 9.10 47.48 -29.39
CA GLU A 844 10.30 46.64 -29.20
C GLU A 844 10.88 46.82 -27.77
N GLN A 845 11.75 45.89 -27.35
CA GLN A 845 12.97 46.06 -26.52
C GLN A 845 12.98 46.67 -25.08
N SER A 846 13.60 45.88 -24.19
CA SER A 846 14.79 46.26 -23.38
C SER A 846 14.70 47.03 -22.04
N ALA A 847 14.66 46.23 -20.96
CA ALA A 847 15.70 46.12 -19.91
C ALA A 847 15.92 47.20 -18.80
N LYS A 848 16.47 46.67 -17.67
CA LYS A 848 17.06 47.33 -16.49
C LYS A 848 16.09 48.06 -15.54
N SER A 849 16.36 48.24 -14.23
CA SER A 849 17.23 47.65 -13.19
C SER A 849 17.32 48.68 -12.04
N SER A 850 16.95 48.33 -10.81
CA SER A 850 17.50 48.86 -9.52
C SER A 850 16.61 48.41 -8.34
N ARG A 851 17.13 47.69 -7.34
CA ARG A 851 17.61 48.23 -6.04
C ARG A 851 16.65 49.26 -5.41
N ALA A 852 15.93 48.98 -4.32
CA ALA A 852 16.32 48.56 -2.96
C ALA A 852 16.82 49.71 -2.06
N GLN A 853 15.99 50.09 -1.06
CA GLN A 853 16.33 50.55 0.30
C GLN A 853 15.00 50.58 1.11
N THR A 854 14.79 49.81 2.19
CA THR A 854 15.34 49.86 3.58
C THR A 854 14.66 50.91 4.48
N ILE A 855 14.48 50.54 5.76
CA ILE A 855 14.20 51.36 6.97
C ILE A 855 12.77 51.29 7.56
N CYS A 856 12.62 50.31 8.46
CA CYS A 856 12.18 50.43 9.87
C CYS A 856 10.84 51.05 10.33
N ILE A 857 10.11 50.21 11.07
CA ILE A 857 9.61 50.43 12.45
C ILE A 857 8.61 51.57 12.68
N SER A 858 7.38 51.22 13.05
CA SER A 858 6.80 51.56 14.38
C SER A 858 5.55 50.73 14.67
N LEU A 859 5.49 50.14 15.88
CA LEU A 859 4.24 49.60 16.45
C LEU A 859 3.30 50.77 16.78
N PHE A 860 1.99 50.56 16.71
CA PHE A 860 1.09 50.89 17.83
C PHE A 860 -0.19 50.05 17.79
N LEU A 861 -0.66 49.63 18.96
CA LEU A 861 -1.94 48.92 19.12
C LEU A 861 -3.13 49.88 18.99
N LEU A 862 -4.29 49.37 18.56
CA LEU A 862 -5.55 49.51 19.34
C LEU A 862 -6.69 48.62 18.81
N TRP A 863 -7.51 48.13 19.74
CA TRP A 863 -8.75 47.39 19.55
C TRP A 863 -9.91 48.22 18.98
N SER A 864 -10.77 47.59 18.18
CA SER A 864 -12.25 47.63 18.30
C SER A 864 -12.86 46.58 17.35
N LEU A 865 -13.45 45.48 17.83
CA LEU A 865 -14.86 45.34 18.26
C LEU A 865 -15.91 45.57 17.15
N ASN A 866 -16.68 44.49 16.89
CA ASN A 866 -17.99 44.40 16.22
C ASN A 866 -18.08 44.83 14.74
N TRP A 867 -18.03 43.86 13.82
CA TRP A 867 -19.24 43.12 13.39
C TRP A 867 -18.85 41.71 12.93
#